data_AF-A0A0A1U5H6-F1
#
_entry.id   AF-A0A0A1U5H6-F1
#
_cell.length_a   1.000
_cell.length_b   1.000
_cell.length_c   1.000
_cell.angle_alpha   90.00
_cell.angle_beta   90.00
_cell.angle_gamma   90.00
#
_symmetry.space_group_name_H-M   'P 1'
#
loop_
_entity.id
_entity.type
_entity.pdbx_description
1 polymer ?
#
loop_
_entity_poly.entity_id
_entity_poly.type
_entity_poly.pdbx_seq_one_letter_code
_entity_poly.pdbx_strand_id
1 'polypeptide(L)'
;MFLKLMVRIEICTKEVYLSIPSGLKNASNAPKVPQRKFAKQVLPDFNDRGYWEVRLKDLAHEALQKLQGFYFDQSALGNYFSFDYTDYSTNFYALKSVFLGVDINLLTKPLFDDYAQSPEETFSNDCSSSEQSITPPLSGQRCKTLPPNAFVGISQNLMRPTSPRNTPRFTTNQSVVIPKDNPKEQIIVSVKNVRILFRNDVWVERQNEEHDGRIVVTSAKFCFIDSNDGQFNIFVPLTKIADLKKVNTKKTEHVRVLEFSTKENVFVKFSFLKNRQGRKSVCTAINATTFSPPITMNVFKLLDLEVKRITYYDVLDEFIRLGLNKTDQWRVTLINDDYKFCPTYPRELIVPKEISDEVLLKSGEYRSRHRIPVLTWVHENGACVVRCSQPMPGIVGKKSEEDISVLEMIGRCGQVTTSKLHILDSRPKANAVANIAMGGGYEADEDYPFSVMEFENIDNIHVVREGWQKLCVMCMGLHPQDHTTTVTTSIEVQNWWKVLTTIFASSIKMCRYLESGESVLVHCTDGWDRTSQCCSLCEMMLDPYFRTLDGFVVLVEKDWKSFGHRFMTRSGVGAHCPHGQYSPVFHQFIECVFILLTNYPTMFQFNEEFLLEIDDAVFCANYGTFLFDCSMERDLNRVDERTLSLWSNVYENRERFSNPQYIKSSDKMHTYGLPKFVLWEKYYFANRKY
;
A
#
# COMPACT_ATOMS: atom_id res chain seq x y z
N MET A 1 -37.25 16.66 -1.47
CA MET A 1 -38.25 15.74 -2.07
C MET A 1 -37.60 14.50 -2.67
N PHE A 2 -36.58 14.67 -3.51
CA PHE A 2 -35.67 13.62 -4.02
C PHE A 2 -35.21 12.60 -2.97
N LEU A 3 -34.68 13.08 -1.83
CA LEU A 3 -34.24 12.21 -0.72
C LEU A 3 -35.37 11.36 -0.12
N LYS A 4 -36.61 11.89 -0.06
CA LYS A 4 -37.77 11.16 0.47
C LYS A 4 -38.26 10.07 -0.48
N LEU A 5 -38.04 10.23 -1.79
CA LEU A 5 -38.39 9.23 -2.80
C LEU A 5 -37.38 8.09 -2.81
N MET A 6 -36.08 8.40 -2.74
CA MET A 6 -35.00 7.41 -2.63
C MET A 6 -35.15 6.54 -1.37
N VAL A 7 -35.44 7.17 -0.22
CA VAL A 7 -35.70 6.45 1.05
C VAL A 7 -36.93 5.54 0.94
N ARG A 8 -38.00 5.97 0.27
CA ARG A 8 -39.20 5.13 0.09
C ARG A 8 -38.97 3.95 -0.85
N ILE A 9 -38.19 4.14 -1.92
CA ILE A 9 -37.80 3.06 -2.83
C ILE A 9 -36.97 2.04 -2.05
N GLU A 10 -35.96 2.48 -1.31
CA GLU A 10 -35.10 1.59 -0.53
C GLU A 10 -35.86 0.82 0.58
N ILE A 11 -36.84 1.46 1.24
CA ILE A 11 -37.72 0.80 2.21
C ILE A 11 -38.58 -0.28 1.52
N CYS A 12 -39.16 0.01 0.36
CA CYS A 12 -39.97 -0.98 -0.38
C CYS A 12 -39.13 -2.17 -0.84
N THR A 13 -37.88 -1.95 -1.29
CA THR A 13 -36.98 -3.05 -1.67
C THR A 13 -36.57 -3.90 -0.47
N LYS A 14 -36.37 -3.27 0.70
CA LYS A 14 -36.06 -3.97 1.97
C LYS A 14 -37.26 -4.76 2.50
N GLU A 15 -38.48 -4.25 2.40
CA GLU A 15 -39.69 -4.97 2.82
C GLU A 15 -39.96 -6.22 1.95
N VAL A 16 -39.70 -6.14 0.64
CA VAL A 16 -39.76 -7.30 -0.28
C VAL A 16 -38.69 -8.35 0.06
N TYR A 17 -37.49 -7.91 0.49
CA TYR A 17 -36.41 -8.83 0.89
C TYR A 17 -36.65 -9.49 2.25
N LEU A 18 -37.32 -8.78 3.18
CA LEU A 18 -37.62 -9.24 4.54
C LEU A 18 -38.84 -10.16 4.63
N SER A 19 -39.72 -10.15 3.63
CA SER A 19 -40.91 -11.00 3.57
C SER A 19 -40.64 -12.42 3.05
N ILE A 20 -39.37 -12.74 2.71
CA ILE A 20 -38.93 -14.10 2.32
C ILE A 20 -38.71 -14.94 3.59
N PRO A 21 -39.47 -16.03 3.82
CA PRO A 21 -39.34 -16.85 5.02
C PRO A 21 -37.94 -17.46 5.17
N SER A 22 -37.45 -17.51 6.41
CA SER A 22 -36.09 -17.92 6.80
C SER A 22 -35.68 -19.33 6.37
N GLY A 23 -36.63 -20.22 6.06
CA GLY A 23 -36.37 -21.58 5.56
C GLY A 23 -35.85 -21.67 4.12
N LEU A 24 -35.84 -20.57 3.35
CA LEU A 24 -35.32 -20.52 1.97
C LEU A 24 -33.91 -19.92 1.86
N LYS A 25 -33.31 -19.46 2.97
CA LYS A 25 -31.97 -18.87 2.97
C LYS A 25 -30.85 -19.92 2.96
N ASN A 26 -31.15 -21.17 3.32
CA ASN A 26 -30.18 -22.27 3.43
C ASN A 26 -30.74 -23.57 2.82
N ALA A 27 -30.66 -23.76 1.50
CA ALA A 27 -30.91 -25.07 0.90
C ALA A 27 -30.17 -25.22 -0.44
N SER A 28 -28.90 -25.61 -0.38
CA SER A 28 -28.07 -25.96 -1.54
C SER A 28 -28.37 -27.35 -2.15
N ASN A 29 -29.33 -28.11 -1.60
CA ASN A 29 -29.58 -29.52 -2.01
C ASN A 29 -31.06 -29.94 -2.05
N ALA A 30 -31.97 -29.12 -2.59
CA ALA A 30 -33.35 -29.56 -2.87
C ALA A 30 -33.59 -29.72 -4.39
N PRO A 31 -34.30 -30.77 -4.85
CA PRO A 31 -34.62 -30.95 -6.26
C PRO A 31 -35.46 -29.77 -6.76
N LYS A 32 -35.15 -29.28 -7.97
CA LYS A 32 -35.61 -28.01 -8.58
C LYS A 32 -37.14 -27.82 -8.75
N VAL A 33 -37.99 -28.59 -8.08
CA VAL A 33 -39.46 -28.53 -8.19
C VAL A 33 -40.10 -28.69 -6.80
N PRO A 34 -40.04 -27.66 -5.93
CA PRO A 34 -41.30 -27.09 -5.41
C PRO A 34 -41.29 -25.58 -5.08
N GLN A 35 -40.30 -24.78 -5.48
CA GLN A 35 -40.31 -23.32 -5.20
C GLN A 35 -41.46 -22.57 -5.91
N ARG A 36 -41.79 -22.96 -7.15
CA ARG A 36 -42.89 -22.36 -7.94
C ARG A 36 -44.30 -22.63 -7.40
N LYS A 37 -44.51 -23.77 -6.72
CA LYS A 37 -45.84 -24.13 -6.17
C LYS A 37 -46.13 -23.41 -4.86
N PHE A 38 -45.09 -23.09 -4.08
CA PHE A 38 -45.24 -22.41 -2.78
C PHE A 38 -45.39 -20.89 -2.93
N ALA A 39 -44.69 -20.26 -3.89
CA ALA A 39 -44.87 -18.84 -4.22
C ALA A 39 -46.33 -18.49 -4.62
N LYS A 40 -47.01 -19.43 -5.30
CA LYS A 40 -48.44 -19.32 -5.67
C LYS A 40 -49.41 -19.30 -4.49
N GLN A 41 -49.03 -19.82 -3.31
CA GLN A 41 -49.91 -19.89 -2.14
C GLN A 41 -49.78 -18.66 -1.22
N VAL A 42 -48.65 -17.95 -1.28
CA VAL A 42 -48.34 -16.83 -0.37
C VAL A 42 -48.53 -15.47 -1.05
N LEU A 43 -48.38 -15.39 -2.37
CA LEU A 43 -48.55 -14.17 -3.16
C LEU A 43 -49.45 -14.49 -4.36
N PRO A 44 -50.78 -14.31 -4.25
CA PRO A 44 -51.74 -14.70 -5.29
C PRO A 44 -51.44 -14.07 -6.66
N ASP A 45 -50.84 -12.88 -6.66
CA ASP A 45 -50.61 -12.06 -7.86
C ASP A 45 -49.15 -12.09 -8.35
N PHE A 46 -48.32 -13.02 -7.85
CA PHE A 46 -46.88 -13.08 -8.16
C PHE A 46 -46.56 -13.26 -9.66
N ASN A 47 -47.50 -13.84 -10.43
CA ASN A 47 -47.37 -14.01 -11.88
C ASN A 47 -48.31 -13.11 -12.69
N ASP A 48 -49.07 -12.21 -12.04
CA ASP A 48 -49.87 -11.26 -12.79
C ASP A 48 -48.95 -10.14 -13.27
N ARG A 49 -48.36 -10.40 -14.44
CA ARG A 49 -47.51 -9.47 -15.17
C ARG A 49 -48.23 -8.13 -15.36
N GLY A 50 -49.55 -8.16 -15.59
CA GLY A 50 -50.39 -6.98 -15.72
C GLY A 50 -50.52 -6.19 -14.42
N TYR A 51 -50.67 -6.86 -13.27
CA TYR A 51 -50.74 -6.18 -11.97
C TYR A 51 -49.49 -5.36 -11.66
N TRP A 52 -48.30 -5.93 -11.84
CA TRP A 52 -47.04 -5.22 -11.57
C TRP A 52 -46.68 -4.17 -12.63
N GLU A 53 -47.04 -4.41 -13.90
CA GLU A 53 -46.90 -3.39 -14.95
C GLU A 53 -47.80 -2.18 -14.67
N VAL A 54 -49.05 -2.41 -14.26
CA VAL A 54 -50.00 -1.34 -13.89
C VAL A 54 -49.50 -0.62 -12.65
N ARG A 55 -49.06 -1.34 -11.61
CA ARG A 55 -48.56 -0.74 -10.37
C ARG A 55 -47.32 0.15 -10.59
N LEU A 56 -46.40 -0.29 -11.45
CA LEU A 56 -45.20 0.47 -11.80
C LEU A 56 -45.52 1.65 -12.72
N LYS A 57 -46.46 1.49 -13.67
CA LYS A 57 -46.97 2.59 -14.50
C LYS A 57 -47.70 3.64 -13.67
N ASP A 58 -48.49 3.22 -12.68
CA ASP A 58 -49.19 4.13 -11.75
C ASP A 58 -48.19 4.92 -10.89
N LEU A 59 -47.17 4.25 -10.34
CA LEU A 59 -46.11 4.92 -9.57
C LEU A 59 -45.28 5.89 -10.42
N ALA A 60 -44.99 5.53 -11.68
CA ALA A 60 -44.32 6.40 -12.63
C ALA A 60 -45.21 7.60 -13.03
N HIS A 61 -46.50 7.38 -13.23
CA HIS A 61 -47.47 8.42 -13.56
C HIS A 61 -47.70 9.37 -12.38
N GLU A 62 -47.75 8.86 -11.15
CA GLU A 62 -47.87 9.67 -9.93
C GLU A 62 -46.58 10.48 -9.66
N ALA A 63 -45.41 9.94 -10.03
CA ALA A 63 -44.15 10.66 -10.02
C ALA A 63 -44.11 11.76 -11.09
N LEU A 64 -44.58 11.47 -12.32
CA LEU A 64 -44.69 12.42 -13.43
C LEU A 64 -45.70 13.55 -13.16
N GLN A 65 -46.85 13.26 -12.55
CA GLN A 65 -47.83 14.29 -12.16
C GLN A 65 -47.29 15.23 -11.09
N LYS A 66 -46.43 14.74 -10.19
CA LYS A 66 -45.74 15.58 -9.17
C LYS A 66 -44.56 16.37 -9.74
N LEU A 67 -44.19 16.12 -11.00
CA LEU A 67 -43.09 16.77 -11.73
C LEU A 67 -43.57 17.77 -12.80
N GLN A 68 -44.84 18.18 -12.80
CA GLN A 68 -45.36 19.19 -13.74
C GLN A 68 -44.48 20.44 -13.73
N GLY A 69 -43.71 20.63 -14.82
CA GLY A 69 -42.74 21.70 -15.02
C GLY A 69 -41.62 21.36 -16.02
N PHE A 70 -41.31 20.08 -16.22
CA PHE A 70 -40.27 19.66 -17.18
C PHE A 70 -40.88 18.86 -18.35
N TYR A 71 -40.70 19.38 -19.57
CA TYR A 71 -41.06 18.69 -20.81
C TYR A 71 -40.16 17.47 -21.02
N PHE A 72 -40.75 16.27 -21.07
CA PHE A 72 -40.07 15.06 -21.54
C PHE A 72 -40.91 14.39 -22.62
N ASP A 73 -40.26 13.98 -23.71
CA ASP A 73 -40.85 13.30 -24.86
C ASP A 73 -41.30 11.88 -24.47
N GLN A 74 -42.60 11.63 -24.56
CA GLN A 74 -43.22 10.36 -24.15
C GLN A 74 -42.90 9.19 -25.10
N SER A 75 -42.36 9.44 -26.30
CA SER A 75 -42.09 8.39 -27.28
C SER A 75 -40.87 7.52 -26.95
N ALA A 76 -39.94 8.02 -26.12
CA ALA A 76 -38.71 7.30 -25.77
C ALA A 76 -38.93 6.16 -24.76
N LEU A 77 -39.92 6.25 -23.87
CA LEU A 77 -40.09 5.34 -22.72
C LEU A 77 -40.51 3.91 -23.08
N GLY A 78 -41.11 3.69 -24.26
CA GLY A 78 -41.66 2.39 -24.65
C GLY A 78 -40.63 1.30 -24.94
N ASN A 79 -39.37 1.68 -25.25
CA ASN A 79 -38.35 0.75 -25.73
C ASN A 79 -37.28 0.37 -24.70
N TYR A 80 -37.26 0.96 -23.49
CA TYR A 80 -36.16 0.80 -22.52
C TYR A 80 -36.39 -0.29 -21.45
N PHE A 81 -37.53 -0.98 -21.44
CA PHE A 81 -37.86 -1.95 -20.39
C PHE A 81 -37.87 -3.40 -20.89
N SER A 82 -36.69 -3.94 -21.23
CA SER A 82 -36.47 -5.40 -21.11
C SER A 82 -35.64 -5.66 -19.85
N PHE A 83 -36.31 -5.98 -18.74
CA PHE A 83 -35.67 -6.36 -17.48
C PHE A 83 -35.11 -7.80 -17.58
N ASP A 84 -33.80 -7.96 -17.37
CA ASP A 84 -33.20 -9.26 -17.06
C ASP A 84 -33.22 -9.45 -15.54
N TYR A 85 -34.02 -10.41 -15.06
CA TYR A 85 -34.25 -10.66 -13.63
C TYR A 85 -33.13 -11.46 -12.95
N THR A 86 -32.00 -11.69 -13.63
CA THR A 86 -30.84 -12.40 -13.07
C THR A 86 -29.74 -11.48 -12.53
N ASP A 87 -29.75 -10.18 -12.86
CA ASP A 87 -28.76 -9.22 -12.37
C ASP A 87 -29.41 -7.94 -11.80
N TYR A 88 -29.47 -7.86 -10.47
CA TYR A 88 -30.02 -6.70 -9.76
C TYR A 88 -29.15 -5.44 -9.89
N SER A 89 -27.85 -5.59 -10.13
CA SER A 89 -26.92 -4.47 -10.23
C SER A 89 -27.10 -3.73 -11.57
N THR A 90 -27.20 -4.48 -12.66
CA THR A 90 -27.43 -3.94 -14.02
C THR A 90 -28.75 -3.17 -14.10
N ASN A 91 -29.79 -3.67 -13.45
CA ASN A 91 -31.10 -3.01 -13.41
C ASN A 91 -31.09 -1.69 -12.61
N PHE A 92 -30.31 -1.62 -11.53
CA PHE A 92 -30.12 -0.38 -10.76
C PHE A 92 -29.36 0.68 -11.57
N TYR A 93 -28.31 0.28 -12.30
CA TYR A 93 -27.57 1.18 -13.18
C TYR A 93 -28.37 1.59 -14.41
N ALA A 94 -29.15 0.70 -15.03
CA ALA A 94 -30.03 1.04 -16.15
C ALA A 94 -31.09 2.08 -15.76
N LEU A 95 -31.72 1.92 -14.59
CA LEU A 95 -32.63 2.93 -14.03
C LEU A 95 -31.91 4.26 -13.76
N LYS A 96 -30.71 4.21 -13.17
CA LYS A 96 -29.89 5.41 -12.91
C LYS A 96 -29.51 6.14 -14.22
N SER A 97 -29.16 5.41 -15.28
CA SER A 97 -28.76 5.96 -16.59
C SER A 97 -29.94 6.58 -17.35
N VAL A 98 -31.12 5.96 -17.30
CA VAL A 98 -32.35 6.51 -17.91
C VAL A 98 -32.77 7.82 -17.24
N PHE A 99 -32.61 7.94 -15.91
CA PHE A 99 -32.92 9.17 -15.17
C PHE A 99 -31.86 10.28 -15.29
N LEU A 100 -30.64 9.93 -15.70
CA LEU A 100 -29.53 10.87 -15.94
C LEU A 100 -29.36 11.24 -17.43
N GLY A 101 -30.16 10.66 -18.33
CA GLY A 101 -30.15 10.98 -19.77
C GLY A 101 -28.97 10.40 -20.57
N VAL A 102 -28.38 9.28 -20.11
CA VAL A 102 -27.20 8.67 -20.75
C VAL A 102 -27.60 7.50 -21.67
N ASP A 103 -27.09 7.49 -22.91
CA ASP A 103 -27.38 6.47 -23.92
C ASP A 103 -26.75 5.10 -23.57
N ILE A 104 -27.60 4.08 -23.43
CA ILE A 104 -27.26 2.70 -23.06
C ILE A 104 -26.41 1.97 -24.12
N ASN A 105 -26.43 2.41 -25.39
CA ASN A 105 -25.65 1.76 -26.44
C ASN A 105 -24.13 1.92 -26.26
N LEU A 106 -23.68 2.86 -25.42
CA LEU A 106 -22.27 3.01 -25.05
C LEU A 106 -21.79 1.94 -24.05
N LEU A 107 -22.70 1.21 -23.40
CA LEU A 107 -22.39 0.25 -22.34
C LEU A 107 -22.38 -1.21 -22.80
N THR A 108 -22.81 -1.51 -24.03
CA THR A 108 -23.13 -2.90 -24.45
C THR A 108 -22.32 -3.45 -25.64
N LYS A 109 -21.22 -2.80 -26.07
CA LYS A 109 -20.33 -3.44 -27.05
C LYS A 109 -19.57 -4.62 -26.40
N PRO A 110 -19.64 -5.85 -26.98
CA PRO A 110 -18.95 -7.00 -26.43
C PRO A 110 -17.43 -6.88 -26.63
N LEU A 111 -16.71 -6.88 -25.50
CA LEU A 111 -15.25 -6.95 -25.38
C LEU A 111 -14.78 -8.41 -25.48
N PHE A 112 -14.85 -9.03 -26.66
CA PHE A 112 -14.10 -10.27 -26.92
C PHE A 112 -13.59 -10.23 -28.36
N ASP A 113 -12.30 -10.54 -28.51
CA ASP A 113 -11.50 -10.58 -29.74
C ASP A 113 -10.90 -9.22 -30.17
N ASP A 114 -9.78 -8.84 -29.54
CA ASP A 114 -8.64 -8.19 -30.24
C ASP A 114 -7.37 -7.98 -29.38
N TYR A 115 -7.38 -8.28 -28.08
CA TYR A 115 -6.17 -8.14 -27.22
C TYR A 115 -5.35 -9.43 -27.10
N ALA A 116 -4.94 -9.97 -28.24
CA ALA A 116 -3.93 -11.02 -28.34
C ALA A 116 -2.80 -10.60 -29.29
N GLN A 117 -2.25 -9.39 -29.11
CA GLN A 117 -0.94 -8.96 -29.63
C GLN A 117 -0.60 -7.56 -29.11
N SER A 118 0.18 -7.48 -28.03
CA SER A 118 0.99 -6.29 -27.73
C SER A 118 2.46 -6.65 -27.98
N PRO A 119 3.28 -5.78 -28.59
CA PRO A 119 4.66 -6.10 -28.93
C PRO A 119 5.50 -6.27 -27.66
N GLU A 120 6.30 -7.34 -27.63
CA GLU A 120 7.44 -7.46 -26.72
C GLU A 120 8.43 -6.33 -27.02
N GLU A 121 8.51 -5.32 -26.16
CA GLU A 121 9.63 -4.37 -26.20
C GLU A 121 10.83 -4.98 -25.47
N THR A 122 11.80 -5.41 -26.26
CA THR A 122 13.15 -5.75 -25.87
C THR A 122 13.85 -4.55 -25.24
N PHE A 123 14.03 -4.56 -23.93
CA PHE A 123 15.02 -3.69 -23.28
C PHE A 123 16.42 -4.23 -23.56
N SER A 124 17.21 -3.44 -24.28
CA SER A 124 18.64 -3.66 -24.45
C SER A 124 19.34 -3.57 -23.10
N ASN A 125 19.88 -4.70 -22.66
CA ASN A 125 20.93 -4.77 -21.64
C ASN A 125 22.15 -4.02 -22.17
N ASP A 126 22.51 -2.89 -21.57
CA ASP A 126 23.90 -2.44 -21.46
C ASP A 126 23.99 -1.25 -20.49
N CYS A 127 24.30 -1.55 -19.23
CA CYS A 127 24.95 -0.63 -18.32
C CYS A 127 25.76 -1.45 -17.29
N SER A 128 26.77 -2.16 -17.77
CA SER A 128 27.90 -2.58 -16.94
C SER A 128 28.95 -1.48 -16.99
N SER A 129 28.97 -0.58 -16.00
CA SER A 129 30.10 0.32 -15.80
C SER A 129 31.23 -0.45 -15.12
N SER A 130 32.32 -0.62 -15.87
CA SER A 130 33.60 -1.18 -15.50
C SER A 130 34.19 -0.56 -14.22
N GLU A 131 34.48 -1.41 -13.22
CA GLU A 131 35.36 -1.08 -12.11
C GLU A 131 36.83 -1.10 -12.59
N GLN A 132 37.51 0.05 -12.55
CA GLN A 132 38.96 0.12 -12.58
C GLN A 132 39.48 0.32 -11.15
N SER A 133 40.26 -0.67 -10.72
CA SER A 133 41.01 -0.76 -9.48
C SER A 133 42.06 0.34 -9.36
N ILE A 134 42.06 1.08 -8.24
CA ILE A 134 43.20 1.89 -7.80
C ILE A 134 43.56 1.47 -6.37
N THR A 135 44.70 0.79 -6.24
CA THR A 135 45.42 0.51 -4.99
C THR A 135 46.11 1.75 -4.43
N PRO A 136 46.26 1.88 -3.10
CA PRO A 136 47.38 2.61 -2.52
C PRO A 136 48.28 1.73 -1.61
N PRO A 137 49.51 2.19 -1.30
CA PRO A 137 50.62 1.32 -0.93
C PRO A 137 50.86 1.16 0.58
N LEU A 138 51.69 0.15 0.89
CA LEU A 138 52.23 -0.24 2.19
C LEU A 138 53.28 0.71 2.77
N SER A 139 53.29 0.80 4.11
CA SER A 139 54.42 0.91 5.08
C SER A 139 54.00 1.84 6.23
N GLY A 140 54.29 1.64 7.51
CA GLY A 140 55.08 0.68 8.28
C GLY A 140 55.11 1.11 9.76
N GLN A 141 55.64 0.22 10.62
CA GLN A 141 56.15 0.45 12.00
C GLN A 141 55.22 0.42 13.24
N ARG A 142 55.28 -0.75 13.90
CA ARG A 142 55.78 -1.04 15.28
C ARG A 142 55.18 -0.39 16.55
N CYS A 143 54.60 -1.28 17.37
CA CYS A 143 54.83 -1.57 18.81
C CYS A 143 54.78 -0.45 19.88
N LYS A 144 53.99 -0.67 20.95
CA LYS A 144 54.47 -0.98 22.33
C LYS A 144 53.35 -1.17 23.40
N THR A 145 53.36 -2.37 24.00
CA THR A 145 53.27 -2.73 25.45
C THR A 145 52.14 -2.25 26.39
N LEU A 146 51.35 -3.25 26.85
CA LEU A 146 50.77 -3.61 28.18
C LEU A 146 51.61 -3.24 29.46
N PRO A 147 51.20 -3.49 30.75
CA PRO A 147 49.94 -3.96 31.40
C PRO A 147 49.61 -3.23 32.76
N PRO A 148 49.23 -3.87 33.90
CA PRO A 148 47.86 -4.16 34.41
C PRO A 148 47.58 -3.63 35.86
N ASN A 149 46.39 -3.87 36.41
CA ASN A 149 46.06 -4.20 37.84
C ASN A 149 44.55 -3.96 38.08
N ALA A 150 43.69 -4.93 38.47
CA ALA A 150 43.64 -5.83 39.63
C ALA A 150 42.77 -5.30 40.80
N PHE A 151 41.63 -5.98 40.99
CA PHE A 151 40.90 -6.31 42.23
C PHE A 151 40.34 -5.24 43.19
N VAL A 152 39.04 -5.40 43.52
CA VAL A 152 38.34 -5.49 44.84
C VAL A 152 36.85 -5.18 44.54
N GLY A 153 35.85 -6.03 44.71
CA GLY A 153 35.49 -6.87 45.85
C GLY A 153 34.44 -6.14 46.70
N ILE A 154 33.16 -6.54 46.66
CA ILE A 154 32.19 -6.51 47.77
C ILE A 154 30.91 -7.26 47.33
N SER A 155 30.41 -8.08 48.25
CA SER A 155 29.29 -9.01 48.13
C SER A 155 28.23 -8.67 49.18
N GLN A 156 26.97 -8.92 48.80
CA GLN A 156 25.80 -9.31 49.62
C GLN A 156 24.88 -8.26 50.32
N ASN A 157 23.65 -8.23 49.78
CA ASN A 157 22.37 -8.62 50.41
C ASN A 157 21.35 -7.58 50.94
N LEU A 158 20.14 -7.74 50.40
CA LEU A 158 18.78 -7.68 50.99
C LEU A 158 18.14 -6.30 51.29
N MET A 159 17.07 -5.97 50.53
CA MET A 159 15.68 -5.93 51.05
C MET A 159 14.63 -5.72 49.94
N ARG A 160 13.51 -6.47 50.01
CA ARG A 160 12.25 -6.29 49.26
C ARG A 160 11.28 -5.39 50.04
N PRO A 161 10.32 -4.71 49.37
CA PRO A 161 8.88 -5.03 49.55
C PRO A 161 8.05 -4.93 48.22
N THR A 162 7.39 -5.99 47.73
CA THR A 162 5.94 -6.38 47.84
C THR A 162 4.87 -5.60 47.02
N SER A 163 4.52 -6.14 45.84
CA SER A 163 3.18 -6.33 45.16
C SER A 163 2.28 -5.13 44.76
N PRO A 164 1.43 -5.19 43.68
CA PRO A 164 0.70 -6.36 43.19
C PRO A 164 0.66 -6.61 41.66
N ARG A 165 0.11 -7.79 41.36
CA ARG A 165 -0.02 -8.52 40.09
C ARG A 165 -0.84 -7.79 39.03
N ASN A 166 -0.31 -7.72 37.81
CA ASN A 166 -0.98 -8.05 36.54
C ASN A 166 0.04 -7.92 35.40
N THR A 167 0.80 -8.98 35.15
CA THR A 167 1.65 -9.13 33.96
C THR A 167 0.95 -10.05 32.95
N PRO A 168 0.88 -9.69 31.66
CA PRO A 168 0.41 -10.61 30.64
C PRO A 168 1.38 -11.78 30.54
N ARG A 169 0.86 -13.00 30.69
CA ARG A 169 1.59 -14.25 30.47
C ARG A 169 1.93 -14.38 28.99
N PHE A 170 3.16 -14.02 28.61
CA PHE A 170 3.81 -14.71 27.50
C PHE A 170 4.51 -15.93 28.08
N THR A 171 3.90 -17.10 27.89
CA THR A 171 4.44 -18.39 28.28
C THR A 171 5.74 -18.67 27.52
N THR A 172 6.85 -18.70 28.25
CA THR A 172 8.09 -19.40 27.90
C THR A 172 7.95 -20.90 28.19
N ASN A 173 8.75 -21.71 27.50
CA ASN A 173 8.73 -23.18 27.40
C ASN A 173 7.66 -23.76 26.45
N GLN A 174 7.92 -23.62 25.15
CA GLN A 174 7.54 -24.67 24.20
C GLN A 174 8.82 -25.17 23.54
N SER A 175 9.11 -26.46 23.67
CA SER A 175 9.74 -27.23 22.60
C SER A 175 9.16 -26.74 21.29
N VAL A 176 9.99 -26.37 20.31
CA VAL A 176 9.54 -25.77 19.04
C VAL A 176 8.48 -26.67 18.40
N VAL A 177 7.22 -26.36 18.70
CA VAL A 177 6.06 -26.97 18.06
C VAL A 177 6.06 -26.33 16.70
N ILE A 178 6.43 -27.10 15.66
CA ILE A 178 5.91 -26.81 14.32
C ILE A 178 4.41 -26.60 14.55
N PRO A 179 3.83 -25.43 14.26
CA PRO A 179 2.41 -25.22 14.51
C PRO A 179 1.66 -26.32 13.77
N LYS A 180 1.20 -27.33 14.53
CA LYS A 180 0.37 -28.41 13.97
C LYS A 180 -1.04 -27.89 13.71
N ASP A 181 -1.37 -26.69 14.21
CA ASP A 181 -2.74 -26.22 14.36
C ASP A 181 -2.96 -24.79 13.80
N ASN A 182 -2.26 -24.37 12.73
CA ASN A 182 -2.86 -23.36 11.85
C ASN A 182 -3.53 -24.10 10.68
N PRO A 183 -4.86 -24.34 10.72
CA PRO A 183 -5.56 -25.09 9.68
C PRO A 183 -5.43 -24.49 8.26
N LYS A 184 -4.85 -23.29 8.13
CA LYS A 184 -4.59 -22.57 6.87
C LYS A 184 -3.18 -22.79 6.30
N GLU A 185 -2.22 -23.32 7.07
CA GLU A 185 -0.84 -23.53 6.60
C GLU A 185 -0.56 -25.00 6.28
N GLN A 186 -0.61 -25.34 4.99
CA GLN A 186 -0.37 -26.70 4.53
C GLN A 186 1.12 -26.93 4.29
N ILE A 187 1.67 -28.04 4.80
CA ILE A 187 3.03 -28.48 4.47
C ILE A 187 3.03 -28.95 3.02
N ILE A 188 3.82 -28.29 2.17
CA ILE A 188 3.99 -28.64 0.75
C ILE A 188 5.13 -29.65 0.59
N VAL A 189 6.26 -29.39 1.24
CA VAL A 189 7.47 -30.24 1.17
C VAL A 189 8.14 -30.31 2.53
N SER A 190 8.64 -31.50 2.89
CA SER A 190 9.56 -31.69 4.02
C SER A 190 10.75 -32.54 3.59
N VAL A 191 11.97 -32.03 3.81
CA VAL A 191 13.22 -32.71 3.44
C VAL A 191 14.15 -32.75 4.66
N LYS A 192 14.49 -33.96 5.11
CA LYS A 192 15.47 -34.20 6.19
C LYS A 192 16.90 -34.26 5.65
N ASN A 193 17.87 -34.27 6.56
CA ASN A 193 19.30 -34.41 6.28
C ASN A 193 19.80 -33.29 5.37
N VAL A 194 19.39 -32.06 5.69
CA VAL A 194 19.87 -30.83 5.07
C VAL A 194 20.80 -30.17 6.04
N ARG A 195 21.93 -29.66 5.55
CA ARG A 195 22.91 -28.95 6.37
C ARG A 195 22.93 -27.48 5.99
N ILE A 196 22.80 -26.59 6.97
CA ILE A 196 23.09 -25.17 6.74
C ILE A 196 24.61 -24.98 6.67
N LEU A 197 25.07 -24.18 5.71
CA LEU A 197 26.49 -23.90 5.48
C LEU A 197 26.88 -22.46 5.80
N PHE A 198 25.93 -21.55 5.61
CA PHE A 198 26.15 -20.13 5.81
C PHE A 198 24.84 -19.42 6.05
N ARG A 199 24.85 -18.40 6.94
CA ARG A 199 23.80 -17.39 7.06
C ARG A 199 24.40 -16.07 7.56
N ASN A 200 23.95 -14.92 7.05
CA ASN A 200 24.45 -13.60 7.46
C ASN A 200 23.55 -12.86 8.47
N ASP A 201 22.44 -13.47 8.89
CA ASP A 201 21.51 -12.95 9.91
C ASP A 201 21.83 -13.49 11.32
N VAL A 202 23.10 -13.81 11.53
CA VAL A 202 23.70 -14.14 12.83
C VAL A 202 25.02 -13.40 12.95
N TRP A 203 25.55 -13.32 14.17
CA TRP A 203 26.84 -12.67 14.42
C TRP A 203 27.99 -13.36 13.68
N VAL A 204 29.00 -12.56 13.30
CA VAL A 204 30.06 -12.90 12.34
C VAL A 204 30.72 -14.26 12.66
N GLU A 205 30.98 -14.52 13.93
CA GLU A 205 31.62 -15.76 14.41
C GLU A 205 30.79 -17.02 14.12
N ARG A 206 29.46 -16.88 14.01
CA ARG A 206 28.54 -18.01 13.77
C ARG A 206 28.08 -18.15 12.33
N GLN A 207 28.40 -17.20 11.46
CA GLN A 207 27.88 -17.20 10.09
C GLN A 207 28.26 -18.44 9.29
N ASN A 208 29.38 -19.08 9.62
CA ASN A 208 29.88 -20.30 8.98
C ASN A 208 29.68 -21.56 9.84
N GLU A 209 28.90 -21.49 10.93
CA GLU A 209 28.54 -22.68 11.69
C GLU A 209 27.66 -23.61 10.85
N GLU A 210 28.03 -24.89 10.83
CA GLU A 210 27.27 -25.92 10.14
C GLU A 210 26.36 -26.68 11.11
N HIS A 211 25.07 -26.72 10.78
CA HIS A 211 24.06 -27.45 11.56
C HIS A 211 23.25 -28.37 10.66
N ASP A 212 23.02 -29.60 11.11
CA ASP A 212 22.16 -30.56 10.42
C ASP A 212 20.70 -30.36 10.84
N GLY A 213 19.78 -30.46 9.89
CA GLY A 213 18.38 -30.17 10.13
C GLY A 213 17.46 -30.72 9.06
N ARG A 214 16.23 -30.21 9.08
CA ARG A 214 15.25 -30.44 8.03
C ARG A 214 14.69 -29.12 7.52
N ILE A 215 14.42 -29.08 6.22
CA ILE A 215 13.65 -28.01 5.60
C ILE A 215 12.18 -28.41 5.54
N VAL A 216 11.30 -27.48 5.89
CA VAL A 216 9.85 -27.57 5.69
C VAL A 216 9.42 -26.35 4.89
N VAL A 217 8.78 -26.56 3.75
CA VAL A 217 8.12 -25.51 2.97
C VAL A 217 6.63 -25.69 3.15
N THR A 218 5.97 -24.65 3.65
CA THR A 218 4.51 -24.59 3.80
C THR A 218 3.89 -23.74 2.69
N SER A 219 2.59 -23.53 2.73
CA SER A 219 1.91 -22.54 1.90
C SER A 219 2.32 -21.08 2.21
N ALA A 220 2.83 -20.78 3.40
CA ALA A 220 3.13 -19.38 3.79
C ALA A 220 4.62 -19.10 3.99
N LYS A 221 5.39 -20.08 4.46
CA LYS A 221 6.76 -19.90 4.95
C LYS A 221 7.70 -21.03 4.56
N PHE A 222 8.96 -20.67 4.40
CA PHE A 222 10.12 -21.55 4.46
C PHE A 222 10.57 -21.70 5.92
N CYS A 223 10.87 -22.93 6.33
CA CYS A 223 11.40 -23.22 7.65
C CYS A 223 12.62 -24.13 7.54
N PHE A 224 13.72 -23.78 8.19
CA PHE A 224 14.78 -24.72 8.57
C PHE A 224 14.65 -25.00 10.05
N ILE A 225 14.60 -26.30 10.38
CA ILE A 225 14.49 -26.78 11.75
C ILE A 225 15.77 -27.53 12.07
N ASP A 226 16.57 -26.96 12.94
CA ASP A 226 17.81 -27.50 13.46
C ASP A 226 17.54 -28.78 14.27
N SER A 227 18.41 -29.79 14.12
CA SER A 227 18.30 -31.08 14.80
C SER A 227 18.81 -31.05 16.25
N ASN A 228 19.54 -30.02 16.63
CA ASN A 228 20.10 -29.85 17.97
C ASN A 228 19.02 -29.29 18.94
N ASP A 229 19.25 -28.10 19.50
CA ASP A 229 18.35 -27.44 20.46
C ASP A 229 17.43 -26.40 19.80
N GLY A 230 17.50 -26.24 18.48
CA GLY A 230 16.67 -25.30 17.73
C GLY A 230 17.22 -23.87 17.73
N GLN A 231 18.40 -23.61 18.31
CA GLN A 231 19.01 -22.28 18.29
C GLN A 231 19.32 -21.77 16.87
N PHE A 232 19.46 -22.69 15.90
CA PHE A 232 19.77 -22.33 14.51
C PHE A 232 18.56 -22.39 13.56
N ASN A 233 17.34 -22.39 14.11
CA ASN A 233 16.12 -22.36 13.29
C ASN A 233 16.03 -21.12 12.39
N ILE A 234 15.39 -21.27 11.24
CA ILE A 234 15.10 -20.19 10.30
C ILE A 234 13.62 -20.25 9.95
N PHE A 235 12.95 -19.11 10.01
CA PHE A 235 11.57 -18.94 9.58
C PHE A 235 11.49 -17.73 8.66
N VAL A 236 11.17 -17.94 7.38
CA VAL A 236 11.12 -16.87 6.38
C VAL A 236 9.78 -16.98 5.65
N PRO A 237 8.93 -15.94 5.69
CA PRO A 237 7.76 -15.85 4.82
C PRO A 237 8.18 -16.04 3.37
N LEU A 238 7.45 -16.88 2.62
CA LEU A 238 7.81 -17.21 1.24
C LEU A 238 7.86 -15.98 0.35
N THR A 239 6.98 -15.01 0.61
CA THR A 239 6.95 -13.73 -0.08
C THR A 239 8.18 -12.88 0.18
N LYS A 240 8.94 -13.09 1.27
CA LYS A 240 10.17 -12.34 1.56
C LYS A 240 11.39 -12.88 0.82
N ILE A 241 11.32 -14.07 0.22
CA ILE A 241 12.41 -14.62 -0.60
C ILE A 241 12.52 -13.78 -1.88
N ALA A 242 13.68 -13.18 -2.10
CA ALA A 242 13.98 -12.33 -3.26
C ALA A 242 14.59 -13.12 -4.42
N ASP A 243 15.49 -14.07 -4.12
CA ASP A 243 16.21 -14.86 -5.11
C ASP A 243 16.46 -16.28 -4.61
N LEU A 244 16.53 -17.24 -5.54
CA LEU A 244 16.73 -18.66 -5.25
C LEU A 244 17.64 -19.31 -6.30
N LYS A 245 18.82 -19.75 -5.88
CA LYS A 245 19.86 -20.32 -6.76
C LYS A 245 20.22 -21.75 -6.39
N LYS A 246 20.23 -22.63 -7.40
CA LYS A 246 20.76 -24.00 -7.28
C LYS A 246 22.22 -24.00 -7.72
N VAL A 247 23.13 -24.21 -6.79
CA VAL A 247 24.57 -24.24 -7.07
C VAL A 247 25.08 -25.68 -6.95
N ASN A 248 25.83 -26.16 -7.95
CA ASN A 248 26.57 -27.41 -7.82
C ASN A 248 28.03 -27.08 -7.52
N THR A 249 28.58 -27.63 -6.45
CA THR A 249 29.97 -27.37 -6.06
C THR A 249 30.88 -28.54 -6.44
N LYS A 250 32.18 -28.28 -6.53
CA LYS A 250 33.21 -29.31 -6.73
C LYS A 250 33.53 -30.08 -5.43
N LYS A 251 33.05 -29.62 -4.27
CA LYS A 251 33.28 -30.28 -2.97
C LYS A 251 32.43 -31.54 -2.87
N THR A 252 33.06 -32.68 -2.57
CA THR A 252 32.41 -34.01 -2.49
C THR A 252 31.37 -34.09 -1.38
N GLU A 253 31.56 -33.34 -0.29
CA GLU A 253 30.68 -33.22 0.88
C GLU A 253 29.47 -32.29 0.65
N HIS A 254 29.56 -31.32 -0.27
CA HIS A 254 28.54 -30.30 -0.50
C HIS A 254 28.22 -30.12 -1.98
N VAL A 255 28.09 -31.23 -2.71
CA VAL A 255 27.88 -31.19 -4.17
C VAL A 255 26.64 -30.39 -4.57
N ARG A 256 25.57 -30.41 -3.76
CA ARG A 256 24.28 -29.81 -4.10
C ARG A 256 23.87 -28.75 -3.10
N VAL A 257 24.15 -27.50 -3.44
CA VAL A 257 23.80 -26.34 -2.62
C VAL A 257 22.54 -25.66 -3.15
N LEU A 258 21.71 -25.17 -2.23
CA LEU A 258 20.64 -24.21 -2.47
C LEU A 258 21.01 -22.94 -1.74
N GLU A 259 20.99 -21.82 -2.45
CA GLU A 259 21.21 -20.50 -1.88
C GLU A 259 19.92 -19.71 -2.07
N PHE A 260 19.48 -18.99 -1.05
CA PHE A 260 18.42 -17.99 -1.23
C PHE A 260 18.80 -16.69 -0.53
N SER A 261 18.32 -15.59 -1.07
CA SER A 261 18.34 -14.30 -0.39
C SER A 261 16.92 -13.82 -0.11
N THR A 262 16.76 -13.05 0.97
CA THR A 262 15.53 -12.32 1.26
C THR A 262 15.63 -10.89 0.77
N LYS A 263 14.50 -10.19 0.78
CA LYS A 263 14.39 -8.78 0.41
C LYS A 263 15.20 -7.87 1.33
N GLU A 264 15.29 -8.24 2.62
CA GLU A 264 16.16 -7.64 3.65
C GLU A 264 17.66 -7.92 3.42
N ASN A 265 18.02 -8.63 2.35
CA ASN A 265 19.39 -9.08 2.05
C ASN A 265 19.95 -10.11 3.07
N VAL A 266 19.07 -10.83 3.77
CA VAL A 266 19.46 -12.08 4.46
C VAL A 266 19.83 -13.09 3.38
N PHE A 267 20.97 -13.75 3.54
CA PHE A 267 21.50 -14.71 2.59
C PHE A 267 21.85 -15.99 3.31
N VAL A 268 21.31 -17.12 2.82
CA VAL A 268 21.44 -18.42 3.46
C VAL A 268 21.83 -19.49 2.45
N LYS A 269 22.73 -20.39 2.84
CA LYS A 269 23.18 -21.54 2.03
C LYS A 269 22.88 -22.86 2.71
N PHE A 270 22.30 -23.79 1.96
CA PHE A 270 22.02 -25.15 2.41
C PHE A 270 22.65 -26.19 1.50
N SER A 271 23.33 -27.17 2.09
CA SER A 271 23.72 -28.41 1.42
C SER A 271 22.62 -29.46 1.54
N PHE A 272 22.20 -29.99 0.40
CA PHE A 272 21.33 -31.16 0.31
C PHE A 272 22.13 -32.46 0.24
N LEU A 273 23.44 -32.45 0.55
CA LEU A 273 24.32 -33.60 0.39
C LEU A 273 24.15 -34.22 -1.02
N LYS A 274 24.19 -35.55 -1.15
CA LYS A 274 23.92 -36.23 -2.42
C LYS A 274 22.41 -36.29 -2.79
N ASN A 275 21.51 -35.63 -2.05
CA ASN A 275 20.05 -35.65 -2.25
C ASN A 275 19.57 -34.67 -3.34
N ARG A 276 19.68 -35.09 -4.61
CA ARG A 276 19.18 -34.32 -5.77
C ARG A 276 17.69 -34.01 -5.69
N GLN A 277 16.90 -35.00 -5.28
CA GLN A 277 15.44 -34.91 -5.33
C GLN A 277 14.89 -33.99 -4.24
N GLY A 278 15.47 -34.02 -3.03
CA GLY A 278 15.13 -33.12 -1.94
C GLY A 278 15.34 -31.65 -2.35
N ARG A 279 16.52 -31.32 -2.91
CA ARG A 279 16.78 -29.96 -3.40
C ARG A 279 15.79 -29.53 -4.47
N LYS A 280 15.52 -30.42 -5.44
CA LYS A 280 14.54 -30.15 -6.51
C LYS A 280 13.16 -29.86 -5.93
N SER A 281 12.71 -30.67 -4.98
CA SER A 281 11.37 -30.55 -4.37
C SER A 281 11.22 -29.23 -3.59
N VAL A 282 12.22 -28.85 -2.80
CA VAL A 282 12.22 -27.55 -2.09
C VAL A 282 12.19 -26.39 -3.08
N CYS A 283 13.03 -26.42 -4.12
CA CYS A 283 13.03 -25.36 -5.13
C CYS A 283 11.69 -25.24 -5.85
N THR A 284 11.10 -26.37 -6.23
CA THR A 284 9.79 -26.39 -6.89
C THR A 284 8.71 -25.83 -5.99
N ALA A 285 8.70 -26.17 -4.69
CA ALA A 285 7.72 -25.65 -3.74
C ALA A 285 7.83 -24.13 -3.53
N ILE A 286 9.06 -23.61 -3.38
CA ILE A 286 9.30 -22.17 -3.24
C ILE A 286 8.88 -21.46 -4.54
N ASN A 287 9.32 -21.93 -5.70
CA ASN A 287 9.00 -21.28 -6.97
C ASN A 287 7.49 -21.27 -7.28
N ALA A 288 6.79 -22.37 -6.99
CA ALA A 288 5.34 -22.47 -7.21
C ALA A 288 4.52 -21.53 -6.32
N THR A 289 5.09 -21.04 -5.21
CA THR A 289 4.38 -20.22 -4.23
C THR A 289 4.83 -18.76 -4.28
N THR A 290 6.14 -18.50 -4.17
CA THR A 290 6.72 -17.16 -4.13
C THR A 290 6.66 -16.43 -5.47
N PHE A 291 7.03 -17.10 -6.55
CA PHE A 291 7.16 -16.52 -7.89
C PHE A 291 5.98 -16.92 -8.77
N SER A 292 4.78 -16.84 -8.21
CA SER A 292 3.52 -17.17 -8.88
C SER A 292 2.73 -15.90 -9.23
N PRO A 293 1.80 -15.95 -10.19
CA PRO A 293 0.91 -14.82 -10.45
C PRO A 293 0.11 -14.43 -9.20
N PRO A 294 -0.15 -13.13 -8.95
CA PRO A 294 -0.84 -12.64 -7.76
C PRO A 294 -2.11 -13.44 -7.41
N ILE A 295 -2.92 -13.72 -8.42
CA ILE A 295 -4.23 -14.37 -8.27
C ILE A 295 -4.15 -15.84 -7.82
N THR A 296 -2.97 -16.44 -7.90
CA THR A 296 -2.69 -17.82 -7.48
C THR A 296 -2.07 -17.92 -6.09
N MET A 297 -1.77 -16.77 -5.47
CA MET A 297 -1.26 -16.69 -4.11
C MET A 297 -2.28 -17.21 -3.11
N ASN A 298 -1.80 -17.69 -1.95
CA ASN A 298 -2.66 -18.35 -0.98
C ASN A 298 -3.70 -17.44 -0.34
N VAL A 299 -3.45 -16.12 -0.30
CA VAL A 299 -4.42 -15.11 0.14
C VAL A 299 -5.74 -15.15 -0.66
N PHE A 300 -5.72 -15.58 -1.93
CA PHE A 300 -6.91 -15.77 -2.78
C PHE A 300 -7.58 -17.14 -2.60
N LYS A 301 -6.92 -18.08 -1.93
CA LYS A 301 -7.43 -19.45 -1.69
C LYS A 301 -8.16 -19.58 -0.36
N LEU A 302 -8.17 -18.53 0.46
CA LEU A 302 -8.77 -18.52 1.80
C LEU A 302 -10.30 -18.38 1.81
N LEU A 303 -10.96 -18.50 0.65
CA LEU A 303 -12.41 -18.25 0.48
C LEU A 303 -13.26 -19.51 0.68
N ASP A 304 -13.28 -20.00 1.92
CA ASP A 304 -14.48 -20.66 2.49
C ASP A 304 -15.29 -19.68 3.37
N LEU A 305 -14.90 -18.40 3.38
CA LEU A 305 -15.49 -17.35 4.19
C LEU A 305 -16.23 -16.36 3.29
N GLU A 306 -17.48 -16.02 3.62
CA GLU A 306 -18.17 -14.86 3.03
C GLU A 306 -17.39 -13.59 3.38
N VAL A 307 -16.58 -13.09 2.46
CA VAL A 307 -15.88 -11.80 2.63
C VAL A 307 -16.85 -10.69 2.27
N LYS A 308 -17.22 -9.87 3.26
CA LYS A 308 -17.99 -8.66 3.02
C LYS A 308 -17.07 -7.60 2.42
N ARG A 309 -17.48 -7.02 1.30
CA ARG A 309 -16.86 -5.81 0.75
C ARG A 309 -17.06 -4.67 1.75
N ILE A 310 -15.96 -4.07 2.19
CA ILE A 310 -15.96 -2.90 3.08
C ILE A 310 -15.20 -1.78 2.38
N THR A 311 -15.88 -0.65 2.17
CA THR A 311 -15.25 0.57 1.68
C THR A 311 -14.70 1.35 2.87
N TYR A 312 -13.39 1.62 2.86
CA TYR A 312 -12.71 2.35 3.93
C TYR A 312 -12.46 3.81 3.59
N TYR A 313 -12.43 4.16 2.30
CA TYR A 313 -12.25 5.51 1.78
C TYR A 313 -13.24 5.75 0.63
N ASP A 314 -13.91 6.89 0.67
CA ASP A 314 -14.79 7.39 -0.38
C ASP A 314 -14.43 8.85 -0.68
N VAL A 315 -14.32 9.18 -1.96
CA VAL A 315 -13.87 10.51 -2.40
C VAL A 315 -14.88 11.60 -2.03
N LEU A 316 -16.19 11.30 -2.04
CA LEU A 316 -17.23 12.27 -1.68
C LEU A 316 -17.26 12.50 -0.17
N ASP A 317 -17.09 11.46 0.63
CA ASP A 317 -16.99 11.59 2.08
C ASP A 317 -15.79 12.46 2.47
N GLU A 318 -14.64 12.26 1.82
CA GLU A 318 -13.45 13.08 2.04
C GLU A 318 -13.64 14.51 1.54
N PHE A 319 -14.28 14.71 0.38
CA PHE A 319 -14.61 16.03 -0.15
C PHE A 319 -15.47 16.83 0.85
N ILE A 320 -16.44 16.17 1.49
CA ILE A 320 -17.29 16.77 2.53
C ILE A 320 -16.50 17.02 3.82
N ARG A 321 -15.65 16.07 4.25
CA ARG A 321 -14.83 16.19 5.47
C ARG A 321 -13.88 17.39 5.38
N LEU A 322 -13.27 17.59 4.22
CA LEU A 322 -12.41 18.72 3.90
C LEU A 322 -13.17 20.04 3.73
N GLY A 323 -14.51 20.02 3.81
CA GLY A 323 -15.34 21.22 3.71
C GLY A 323 -15.45 21.81 2.30
N LEU A 324 -15.02 21.08 1.27
CA LEU A 324 -15.00 21.54 -0.12
C LEU A 324 -16.41 21.75 -0.68
N ASN A 325 -17.41 21.04 -0.14
CA ASN A 325 -18.81 21.24 -0.47
C ASN A 325 -19.38 22.59 0.01
N LYS A 326 -18.63 23.32 0.84
CA LYS A 326 -18.97 24.67 1.33
C LYS A 326 -18.28 25.77 0.54
N THR A 327 -17.31 25.42 -0.30
CA THR A 327 -16.60 26.36 -1.17
C THR A 327 -17.02 26.14 -2.61
N ASP A 328 -16.86 27.17 -3.44
CA ASP A 328 -17.16 27.08 -4.88
C ASP A 328 -15.90 26.91 -5.74
N GLN A 329 -14.79 26.47 -5.12
CA GLN A 329 -13.47 26.45 -5.74
C GLN A 329 -13.10 25.10 -6.35
N TRP A 330 -13.69 24.00 -5.87
CA TRP A 330 -13.31 22.63 -6.25
C TRP A 330 -14.53 21.84 -6.72
N ARG A 331 -14.30 20.91 -7.65
CA ARG A 331 -15.31 19.95 -8.12
C ARG A 331 -14.73 18.54 -8.17
N VAL A 332 -15.62 17.55 -8.09
CA VAL A 332 -15.28 16.17 -8.43
C VAL A 332 -15.50 15.98 -9.93
N THR A 333 -14.47 15.54 -10.63
CA THR A 333 -14.58 15.09 -12.03
C THR A 333 -14.68 13.57 -12.11
N LEU A 334 -15.42 13.10 -13.11
CA LEU A 334 -15.57 11.68 -13.47
C LEU A 334 -14.78 11.31 -14.73
N ILE A 335 -13.85 12.17 -15.18
CA ILE A 335 -13.03 11.92 -16.37
C ILE A 335 -12.24 10.60 -16.33
N ASN A 336 -12.03 10.04 -15.14
CA ASN A 336 -11.30 8.79 -14.93
C ASN A 336 -12.18 7.67 -14.34
N ASP A 337 -13.51 7.77 -14.44
CA ASP A 337 -14.43 6.82 -13.78
C ASP A 337 -14.25 5.36 -14.22
N ASP A 338 -13.74 5.14 -15.44
CA ASP A 338 -13.42 3.85 -16.04
C ASP A 338 -11.90 3.56 -16.14
N TYR A 339 -11.08 4.39 -15.52
CA TYR A 339 -9.61 4.33 -15.51
C TYR A 339 -8.92 4.56 -16.86
N LYS A 340 -9.64 4.90 -17.94
CA LYS A 340 -8.99 5.06 -19.26
C LYS A 340 -8.12 6.31 -19.35
N PHE A 341 -8.51 7.39 -18.68
CA PHE A 341 -7.76 8.64 -18.70
C PHE A 341 -6.40 8.48 -18.00
N CYS A 342 -6.41 7.97 -16.76
CA CYS A 342 -5.22 7.68 -15.98
C CYS A 342 -5.41 6.35 -15.21
N PRO A 343 -4.89 5.23 -15.75
CA PRO A 343 -5.06 3.89 -15.16
C PRO A 343 -4.49 3.71 -13.74
N THR A 344 -3.67 4.66 -13.30
CA THR A 344 -2.97 4.62 -12.00
C THR A 344 -3.53 5.61 -10.98
N TYR A 345 -4.58 6.35 -11.33
CA TYR A 345 -5.33 7.25 -10.44
C TYR A 345 -6.66 6.62 -9.99
N PRO A 346 -7.29 7.18 -8.94
CA PRO A 346 -8.64 6.80 -8.56
C PRO A 346 -9.66 7.21 -9.63
N ARG A 347 -10.88 6.65 -9.52
CA ARG A 347 -11.98 6.91 -10.47
C ARG A 347 -12.42 8.37 -10.44
N GLU A 348 -12.64 8.88 -9.25
CA GLU A 348 -13.01 10.27 -9.01
C GLU A 348 -11.77 11.10 -8.66
N LEU A 349 -11.67 12.29 -9.26
CA LEU A 349 -10.58 13.23 -9.00
C LEU A 349 -11.15 14.58 -8.56
N ILE A 350 -10.45 15.25 -7.65
CA ILE A 350 -10.83 16.58 -7.19
C ILE A 350 -9.94 17.61 -7.88
N VAL A 351 -10.58 18.53 -8.62
CA VAL A 351 -9.93 19.52 -9.51
C VAL A 351 -10.57 20.90 -9.31
N PRO A 352 -9.92 21.99 -9.73
CA PRO A 352 -10.53 23.31 -9.63
C PRO A 352 -11.84 23.39 -10.43
N LYS A 353 -12.86 24.05 -9.86
CA LYS A 353 -14.21 24.07 -10.43
C LYS A 353 -14.25 24.67 -11.83
N GLU A 354 -13.45 25.71 -12.08
CA GLU A 354 -13.42 26.44 -13.35
C GLU A 354 -12.70 25.71 -14.49
N ILE A 355 -11.89 24.69 -14.16
CA ILE A 355 -11.19 23.89 -15.16
C ILE A 355 -12.16 22.85 -15.72
N SER A 356 -12.36 22.83 -17.04
CA SER A 356 -13.20 21.84 -17.73
C SER A 356 -12.47 20.50 -17.95
N ASP A 357 -13.21 19.42 -18.16
CA ASP A 357 -12.61 18.12 -18.47
C ASP A 357 -11.82 18.13 -19.79
N GLU A 358 -12.19 18.98 -20.76
CA GLU A 358 -11.42 19.17 -22.00
C GLU A 358 -10.02 19.74 -21.76
N VAL A 359 -9.89 20.67 -20.81
CA VAL A 359 -8.58 21.21 -20.40
C VAL A 359 -7.77 20.13 -19.68
N LEU A 360 -8.42 19.33 -18.81
CA LEU A 360 -7.77 18.22 -18.11
C LEU A 360 -7.25 17.14 -19.07
N LEU A 361 -7.97 16.82 -20.14
CA LEU A 361 -7.50 15.85 -21.16
C LEU A 361 -6.14 16.28 -21.73
N LYS A 362 -6.03 17.54 -22.13
CA LYS A 362 -4.81 18.09 -22.73
C LYS A 362 -3.68 18.30 -21.72
N SER A 363 -3.99 18.72 -20.48
CA SER A 363 -3.00 18.71 -19.38
C SER A 363 -2.50 17.29 -19.12
N GLY A 364 -3.38 16.28 -19.22
CA GLY A 364 -3.04 14.87 -19.12
C GLY A 364 -2.01 14.42 -20.15
N GLU A 365 -2.12 14.86 -21.40
CA GLU A 365 -1.13 14.55 -22.46
C GLU A 365 0.27 15.14 -22.13
N TYR A 366 0.31 16.23 -21.37
CA TYR A 366 1.54 16.88 -20.94
C TYR A 366 2.10 16.33 -19.62
N ARG A 367 1.32 15.56 -18.87
CA ARG A 367 1.74 14.96 -17.59
C ARG A 367 2.07 13.49 -17.78
N SER A 368 3.22 13.06 -17.26
CA SER A 368 3.64 11.66 -17.40
C SER A 368 2.55 10.68 -16.93
N ARG A 369 2.13 9.76 -17.81
CA ARG A 369 1.06 8.78 -17.54
C ARG A 369 -0.31 9.42 -17.24
N HIS A 370 -0.55 10.65 -17.68
CA HIS A 370 -1.80 11.39 -17.45
C HIS A 370 -2.10 11.62 -15.96
N ARG A 371 -1.09 11.61 -15.09
CA ARG A 371 -1.23 11.89 -13.65
C ARG A 371 -1.23 13.40 -13.42
N ILE A 372 -2.34 14.02 -13.80
CA ILE A 372 -2.59 15.46 -13.72
C ILE A 372 -2.56 15.99 -12.28
N PRO A 373 -2.35 17.30 -12.08
CA PRO A 373 -2.51 17.96 -10.78
C PRO A 373 -3.92 17.76 -10.20
N VAL A 374 -3.99 17.12 -9.04
CA VAL A 374 -5.25 16.86 -8.32
C VAL A 374 -5.10 17.14 -6.83
N LEU A 375 -6.17 17.59 -6.21
CA LEU A 375 -6.21 17.89 -4.77
C LEU A 375 -6.06 16.62 -3.94
N THR A 376 -5.24 16.68 -2.91
CA THR A 376 -5.19 15.67 -1.85
C THR A 376 -5.65 16.19 -0.50
N TRP A 377 -5.42 17.48 -0.21
CA TRP A 377 -5.79 18.09 1.07
C TRP A 377 -5.93 19.61 0.96
N VAL A 378 -6.74 20.21 1.83
CA VAL A 378 -6.93 21.66 1.94
C VAL A 378 -6.86 22.10 3.40
N HIS A 379 -6.19 23.22 3.63
CA HIS A 379 -6.10 23.89 4.91
C HIS A 379 -7.33 24.78 5.14
N GLU A 380 -7.64 25.08 6.40
CA GLU A 380 -8.77 25.95 6.79
C GLU A 380 -8.71 27.37 6.17
N ASN A 381 -7.51 27.82 5.76
CA ASN A 381 -7.28 29.10 5.07
C ASN A 381 -7.36 28.98 3.53
N GLY A 382 -7.80 27.84 3.00
CA GLY A 382 -7.92 27.57 1.57
C GLY A 382 -6.63 27.17 0.85
N ALA A 383 -5.45 27.28 1.49
CA ALA A 383 -4.21 26.76 0.91
C ALA A 383 -4.31 25.24 0.75
N CYS A 384 -3.80 24.71 -0.35
CA CYS A 384 -4.04 23.31 -0.71
C CYS A 384 -2.75 22.56 -1.03
N VAL A 385 -2.81 21.24 -0.86
CA VAL A 385 -1.83 20.29 -1.36
C VAL A 385 -2.42 19.64 -2.60
N VAL A 386 -1.73 19.78 -3.72
CA VAL A 386 -2.02 19.05 -4.95
C VAL A 386 -0.84 18.14 -5.30
N ARG A 387 -1.13 17.05 -6.02
CA ARG A 387 -0.14 16.05 -6.42
C ARG A 387 -0.26 15.72 -7.90
N CYS A 388 0.87 15.40 -8.54
CA CYS A 388 0.92 14.95 -9.94
C CYS A 388 2.21 14.16 -10.24
N SER A 389 2.38 13.75 -11.49
CA SER A 389 3.68 13.36 -12.07
C SER A 389 4.43 14.57 -12.65
N GLN A 390 5.68 14.35 -13.07
CA GLN A 390 6.42 15.36 -13.83
C GLN A 390 5.68 15.81 -15.11
N PRO A 391 5.91 17.05 -15.55
CA PRO A 391 5.54 17.49 -16.89
C PRO A 391 6.43 16.83 -17.96
N MET A 392 6.02 16.95 -19.23
CA MET A 392 6.68 16.36 -20.40
C MET A 392 7.24 17.41 -21.39
N PRO A 393 8.07 18.39 -20.94
CA PRO A 393 8.66 19.37 -21.84
C PRO A 393 9.66 18.74 -22.82
N GLY A 394 10.40 17.73 -22.36
CA GLY A 394 11.47 17.09 -23.10
C GLY A 394 12.57 18.06 -23.54
N ILE A 395 13.48 17.59 -24.41
CA ILE A 395 14.63 18.36 -24.89
C ILE A 395 14.21 19.63 -25.65
N VAL A 396 13.04 19.61 -26.29
CA VAL A 396 12.53 20.72 -27.11
C VAL A 396 11.88 21.83 -26.26
N GLY A 397 11.64 21.58 -24.96
CA GLY A 397 10.99 22.57 -24.09
C GLY A 397 9.53 22.82 -24.49
N LYS A 398 8.78 21.74 -24.78
CA LYS A 398 7.34 21.83 -25.08
C LYS A 398 6.61 22.47 -23.90
N LYS A 399 5.57 23.25 -24.23
CA LYS A 399 4.68 23.90 -23.25
C LYS A 399 3.25 23.39 -23.43
N SER A 400 2.46 23.49 -22.37
CA SER A 400 1.03 23.18 -22.38
C SER A 400 0.30 24.33 -21.71
N GLU A 401 -0.41 25.13 -22.49
CA GLU A 401 -1.24 26.24 -21.99
C GLU A 401 -2.34 25.70 -21.05
N GLU A 402 -2.85 24.50 -21.35
CA GLU A 402 -3.82 23.83 -20.50
C GLU A 402 -3.23 23.44 -19.14
N ASP A 403 -2.04 22.86 -19.07
CA ASP A 403 -1.39 22.55 -17.78
C ASP A 403 -1.06 23.83 -16.99
N ILE A 404 -0.56 24.87 -17.67
CA ILE A 404 -0.31 26.19 -17.07
C ILE A 404 -1.61 26.74 -16.46
N SER A 405 -2.73 26.68 -17.19
CA SER A 405 -4.03 27.18 -16.69
C SER A 405 -4.53 26.41 -15.46
N VAL A 406 -4.29 25.09 -15.41
CA VAL A 406 -4.63 24.24 -14.25
C VAL A 406 -3.82 24.69 -13.04
N LEU A 407 -2.50 24.83 -13.18
CA LEU A 407 -1.64 25.23 -12.07
C LEU A 407 -1.90 26.67 -11.61
N GLU A 408 -2.16 27.57 -12.54
CA GLU A 408 -2.49 28.96 -12.21
C GLU A 408 -3.78 29.02 -11.38
N MET A 409 -4.79 28.24 -11.77
CA MET A 409 -6.05 28.16 -11.01
C MET A 409 -5.84 27.60 -9.60
N ILE A 410 -5.02 26.55 -9.47
CA ILE A 410 -4.65 25.98 -8.16
C ILE A 410 -3.96 27.03 -7.28
N GLY A 411 -3.02 27.79 -7.86
CA GLY A 411 -2.32 28.87 -7.15
C GLY A 411 -3.26 29.96 -6.61
N ARG A 412 -4.43 30.15 -7.26
CA ARG A 412 -5.46 31.12 -6.88
C ARG A 412 -6.49 30.59 -5.87
N CYS A 413 -6.48 29.30 -5.53
CA CYS A 413 -7.45 28.72 -4.60
C CYS A 413 -7.21 29.15 -3.12
N GLY A 414 -6.00 29.59 -2.76
CA GLY A 414 -5.71 30.11 -1.43
C GLY A 414 -6.41 31.42 -1.11
N GLN A 415 -6.67 31.72 0.17
CA GLN A 415 -7.25 33.01 0.58
C GLN A 415 -6.33 34.21 0.27
N VAL A 416 -5.03 33.98 0.11
CA VAL A 416 -4.04 35.02 -0.20
C VAL A 416 -3.87 35.10 -1.71
N THR A 417 -4.61 35.99 -2.37
CA THR A 417 -4.60 36.11 -3.85
C THR A 417 -3.27 36.53 -4.46
N THR A 418 -2.32 37.00 -3.64
CA THR A 418 -0.96 37.38 -4.06
C THR A 418 0.08 36.28 -3.81
N SER A 419 -0.31 35.14 -3.22
CA SER A 419 0.63 34.04 -2.96
C SER A 419 1.03 33.34 -4.24
N LYS A 420 2.27 32.85 -4.28
CA LYS A 420 2.74 31.98 -5.37
C LYS A 420 2.36 30.52 -5.09
N LEU A 421 2.23 29.73 -6.15
CA LEU A 421 2.17 28.27 -6.03
C LEU A 421 3.59 27.72 -5.81
N HIS A 422 3.83 27.00 -4.73
CA HIS A 422 5.12 26.33 -4.51
C HIS A 422 5.11 24.96 -5.19
N ILE A 423 6.00 24.74 -6.14
CA ILE A 423 6.18 23.46 -6.85
C ILE A 423 7.40 22.76 -6.25
N LEU A 424 7.15 21.68 -5.49
CA LEU A 424 8.18 20.89 -4.85
C LEU A 424 8.44 19.61 -5.66
N ASP A 425 9.48 19.63 -6.49
CA ASP A 425 9.97 18.42 -7.14
C ASP A 425 10.77 17.61 -6.13
N SER A 426 10.26 16.44 -5.78
CA SER A 426 10.89 15.58 -4.77
C SER A 426 12.29 15.10 -5.17
N ARG A 427 12.68 15.21 -6.45
CA ARG A 427 13.94 14.68 -6.97
C ARG A 427 15.13 15.59 -6.63
N PRO A 428 16.36 15.05 -6.62
CA PRO A 428 17.54 15.85 -6.85
C PRO A 428 17.49 16.52 -8.22
N LYS A 429 17.92 17.79 -8.31
CA LYS A 429 17.92 18.56 -9.57
C LYS A 429 18.62 17.82 -10.72
N ALA A 430 19.74 17.15 -10.45
CA ALA A 430 20.46 16.36 -11.45
C ALA A 430 19.58 15.26 -12.07
N ASN A 431 18.75 14.60 -11.26
CA ASN A 431 17.84 13.57 -11.74
C ASN A 431 16.69 14.18 -12.55
N ALA A 432 16.18 15.36 -12.16
CA ALA A 432 15.16 16.07 -12.93
C ALA A 432 15.69 16.50 -14.30
N VAL A 433 16.92 17.03 -14.36
CA VAL A 433 17.63 17.35 -15.61
C VAL A 433 17.84 16.10 -16.47
N ALA A 434 18.26 14.98 -15.88
CA ALA A 434 18.40 13.72 -16.63
C ALA A 434 17.07 13.23 -17.24
N ASN A 435 15.93 13.51 -16.59
CA ASN A 435 14.62 13.15 -17.13
C ASN A 435 14.22 13.97 -18.36
N ILE A 436 14.79 15.16 -18.58
CA ILE A 436 14.57 15.96 -19.81
C ILE A 436 14.98 15.16 -21.05
N ALA A 437 16.10 14.43 -20.98
CA ALA A 437 16.58 13.59 -22.07
C ALA A 437 15.62 12.42 -22.40
N MET A 438 14.79 12.00 -21.44
CA MET A 438 13.77 10.95 -21.60
C MET A 438 12.38 11.51 -21.91
N GLY A 439 12.27 12.81 -22.26
CA GLY A 439 11.02 13.48 -22.60
C GLY A 439 10.26 14.07 -21.41
N GLY A 440 10.67 13.77 -20.18
CA GLY A 440 10.13 14.39 -18.96
C GLY A 440 10.73 15.76 -18.70
N GLY A 441 10.80 16.16 -17.43
CA GLY A 441 11.42 17.41 -17.02
C GLY A 441 10.75 18.00 -15.79
N TYR A 442 10.71 19.32 -15.73
CA TYR A 442 10.13 20.12 -14.65
C TYR A 442 9.63 21.45 -15.24
N GLU A 443 8.69 22.10 -14.56
CA GLU A 443 8.10 23.42 -14.84
C GLU A 443 9.16 24.54 -14.86
N ALA A 444 9.39 25.21 -16.00
CA ALA A 444 10.36 26.29 -16.09
C ALA A 444 9.81 27.62 -15.54
N ASP A 445 10.62 28.40 -14.82
CA ASP A 445 10.17 29.66 -14.18
C ASP A 445 9.57 30.66 -15.20
N GLU A 446 10.08 30.67 -16.45
CA GLU A 446 9.58 31.53 -17.52
C GLU A 446 8.16 31.16 -17.98
N ASP A 447 7.79 29.88 -17.85
CA ASP A 447 6.51 29.34 -18.31
C ASP A 447 5.46 29.36 -17.19
N TYR A 448 5.91 29.35 -15.94
CA TYR A 448 5.06 29.32 -14.74
C TYR A 448 5.38 30.51 -13.80
N PRO A 449 5.18 31.78 -14.25
CA PRO A 449 5.61 32.97 -13.52
C PRO A 449 4.87 33.19 -12.18
N PHE A 450 3.72 32.54 -11.99
CA PHE A 450 2.93 32.52 -10.75
C PHE A 450 3.42 31.49 -9.72
N SER A 451 4.47 30.72 -10.03
CA SER A 451 4.98 29.65 -9.19
C SER A 451 6.41 29.91 -8.68
N VAL A 452 6.84 29.09 -7.73
CA VAL A 452 8.23 28.95 -7.29
C VAL A 452 8.58 27.48 -7.29
N MET A 453 9.61 27.09 -8.04
CA MET A 453 10.09 25.72 -8.05
C MET A 453 11.22 25.47 -7.06
N GLU A 454 11.15 24.36 -6.34
CA GLU A 454 12.21 23.86 -5.47
C GLU A 454 12.46 22.35 -5.66
N PHE A 455 13.72 21.93 -5.46
CA PHE A 455 14.14 20.53 -5.51
C PHE A 455 14.43 20.00 -4.10
N GLU A 456 13.72 18.95 -3.70
CA GLU A 456 13.74 18.45 -2.32
C GLU A 456 14.83 17.40 -2.06
N ASN A 457 15.50 16.94 -3.12
CA ASN A 457 16.62 16.00 -3.04
C ASN A 457 16.30 14.67 -2.33
N ILE A 458 15.06 14.17 -2.46
CA ILE A 458 14.68 12.86 -1.95
C ILE A 458 15.18 11.77 -2.88
N ASP A 459 15.98 10.87 -2.30
CA ASP A 459 16.65 9.78 -2.98
C ASP A 459 15.68 8.85 -3.73
N ASN A 460 16.22 8.16 -4.74
CA ASN A 460 15.44 7.22 -5.55
C ASN A 460 15.29 5.86 -4.86
N ILE A 461 14.45 4.99 -5.44
CA ILE A 461 14.12 3.67 -4.91
C ILE A 461 15.34 2.75 -4.70
N HIS A 462 16.44 2.95 -5.43
CA HIS A 462 17.64 2.12 -5.34
C HIS A 462 18.47 2.47 -4.11
N VAL A 463 18.71 3.76 -3.88
CA VAL A 463 19.38 4.25 -2.66
C VAL A 463 18.62 3.84 -1.41
N VAL A 464 17.28 3.96 -1.45
CA VAL A 464 16.39 3.51 -0.38
C VAL A 464 16.54 2.02 -0.11
N ARG A 465 16.48 1.18 -1.16
CA ARG A 465 16.64 -0.28 -1.03
C ARG A 465 17.98 -0.64 -0.42
N GLU A 466 19.07 -0.08 -0.93
CA GLU A 466 20.43 -0.41 -0.48
C GLU A 466 20.67 0.04 0.97
N GLY A 467 20.20 1.23 1.34
CA GLY A 467 20.30 1.75 2.71
C GLY A 467 19.59 0.83 3.70
N TRP A 468 18.33 0.46 3.39
CA TRP A 468 17.54 -0.44 4.23
C TRP A 468 18.16 -1.83 4.34
N GLN A 469 18.62 -2.43 3.23
CA GLN A 469 19.26 -3.74 3.24
C GLN A 469 20.54 -3.79 4.09
N LYS A 470 21.38 -2.75 3.98
CA LYS A 470 22.59 -2.62 4.81
C LYS A 470 22.23 -2.48 6.29
N LEU A 471 21.23 -1.66 6.61
CA LEU A 471 20.73 -1.49 7.98
C LEU A 471 20.18 -2.80 8.55
N CYS A 472 19.33 -3.51 7.81
CA CYS A 472 18.79 -4.82 8.23
C CYS A 472 19.90 -5.83 8.52
N VAL A 473 20.82 -6.05 7.57
CA VAL A 473 21.90 -7.03 7.73
C VAL A 473 22.81 -6.68 8.91
N MET A 474 23.18 -5.41 9.06
CA MET A 474 23.95 -4.96 10.23
C MET A 474 23.16 -5.23 11.52
N CYS A 475 21.88 -4.84 11.59
CA CYS A 475 21.05 -5.06 12.77
C CYS A 475 20.90 -6.54 13.15
N MET A 476 20.85 -7.45 12.17
CA MET A 476 20.78 -8.90 12.41
C MET A 476 22.14 -9.53 12.75
N GLY A 477 23.25 -8.98 12.25
CA GLY A 477 24.60 -9.51 12.43
C GLY A 477 25.34 -9.04 13.70
N LEU A 478 24.69 -8.23 14.54
CA LEU A 478 25.26 -7.74 15.80
C LEU A 478 25.14 -8.78 16.92
N HIS A 479 26.10 -8.76 17.83
CA HIS A 479 26.14 -9.68 18.96
C HIS A 479 25.05 -9.33 19.99
N PRO A 480 24.47 -10.30 20.74
CA PRO A 480 23.45 -10.01 21.76
C PRO A 480 23.91 -9.04 22.87
N GLN A 481 25.22 -8.92 23.07
CA GLN A 481 25.81 -8.01 24.07
C GLN A 481 26.05 -6.59 23.52
N ASP A 482 25.90 -6.37 22.21
CA ASP A 482 26.11 -5.05 21.62
C ASP A 482 24.96 -4.11 22.01
N HIS A 483 25.29 -3.02 22.70
CA HIS A 483 24.33 -2.03 23.17
C HIS A 483 23.81 -1.14 22.03
N THR A 484 22.55 -0.72 22.14
CA THR A 484 21.85 0.20 21.21
C THR A 484 22.67 1.45 20.86
N THR A 485 23.38 2.04 21.83
CA THR A 485 24.15 3.29 21.61
C THR A 485 25.20 3.13 20.52
N THR A 486 25.90 1.99 20.46
CA THR A 486 26.91 1.69 19.42
C THR A 486 26.26 1.54 18.04
N VAL A 487 25.04 0.99 17.99
CA VAL A 487 24.28 0.80 16.75
C VAL A 487 23.81 2.14 16.17
N THR A 488 23.33 3.05 17.02
CA THR A 488 22.81 4.36 16.55
C THR A 488 23.88 5.23 15.90
N THR A 489 25.15 5.06 16.27
CA THR A 489 26.28 5.79 15.66
C THR A 489 26.84 5.13 14.41
N SER A 490 26.34 3.96 14.01
CA SER A 490 26.78 3.26 12.79
C SER A 490 26.52 4.06 11.54
N ILE A 491 27.37 3.89 10.52
CA ILE A 491 27.21 4.59 9.23
C ILE A 491 25.91 4.17 8.54
N GLU A 492 25.46 2.93 8.73
CA GLU A 492 24.20 2.41 8.20
C GLU A 492 22.99 3.16 8.77
N VAL A 493 22.93 3.35 10.09
CA VAL A 493 21.86 4.13 10.74
C VAL A 493 21.91 5.59 10.31
N GLN A 494 23.10 6.20 10.28
CA GLN A 494 23.25 7.59 9.87
C GLN A 494 22.82 7.81 8.40
N ASN A 495 23.18 6.89 7.51
CA ASN A 495 22.75 6.93 6.11
C ASN A 495 21.24 6.75 5.97
N TRP A 496 20.64 5.84 6.74
CA TRP A 496 19.19 5.65 6.72
C TRP A 496 18.44 6.90 7.21
N TRP A 497 18.86 7.46 8.34
CA TRP A 497 18.30 8.71 8.87
C TRP A 497 18.50 9.89 7.94
N LYS A 498 19.58 9.95 7.16
CA LYS A 498 19.76 10.97 6.13
C LYS A 498 18.67 10.90 5.06
N VAL A 499 18.28 9.71 4.63
CA VAL A 499 17.20 9.54 3.65
C VAL A 499 15.84 9.91 4.25
N LEU A 500 15.57 9.54 5.51
CA LEU A 500 14.34 9.97 6.19
C LEU A 500 14.31 11.49 6.45
N THR A 501 15.47 12.11 6.66
CA THR A 501 15.61 13.56 6.91
C THR A 501 15.12 14.39 5.72
N THR A 502 15.41 13.99 4.48
CA THR A 502 14.96 14.73 3.29
C THR A 502 13.44 14.67 3.14
N ILE A 503 12.82 13.53 3.46
CA ILE A 503 11.37 13.36 3.49
C ILE A 503 10.73 14.28 4.54
N PHE A 504 11.26 14.29 5.78
CA PHE A 504 10.76 15.18 6.83
C PHE A 504 10.96 16.65 6.49
N ALA A 505 12.13 17.03 5.99
CA ALA A 505 12.43 18.42 5.63
C ALA A 505 11.43 18.94 4.58
N SER A 506 11.14 18.13 3.56
CA SER A 506 10.16 18.46 2.53
C SER A 506 8.74 18.58 3.09
N SER A 507 8.30 17.58 3.86
CA SER A 507 6.95 17.57 4.46
C SER A 507 6.74 18.73 5.43
N ILE A 508 7.75 19.08 6.24
CA ILE A 508 7.73 20.23 7.15
C ILE A 508 7.70 21.55 6.37
N LYS A 509 8.47 21.65 5.27
CA LYS A 509 8.42 22.82 4.39
C LYS A 509 7.01 23.02 3.82
N MET A 510 6.38 21.95 3.33
CA MET A 510 4.99 21.98 2.88
C MET A 510 4.05 22.52 3.96
N CYS A 511 4.18 22.01 5.19
CA CYS A 511 3.34 22.48 6.30
C CYS A 511 3.45 23.99 6.51
N ARG A 512 4.67 24.54 6.46
CA ARG A 512 4.91 25.98 6.65
C ARG A 512 4.28 26.83 5.56
N TYR A 513 4.37 26.41 4.30
CA TYR A 513 3.69 27.10 3.19
C TYR A 513 2.16 27.07 3.34
N LEU A 514 1.60 25.92 3.73
CA LEU A 514 0.15 25.81 3.93
C LEU A 514 -0.32 26.68 5.10
N GLU A 515 0.45 26.72 6.19
CA GLU A 515 0.17 27.57 7.35
C GLU A 515 0.28 29.08 7.00
N SER A 516 1.16 29.48 6.07
CA SER A 516 1.25 30.86 5.56
C SER A 516 0.17 31.21 4.52
N GLY A 517 -0.68 30.26 4.13
CA GLY A 517 -1.75 30.48 3.15
C GLY A 517 -1.32 30.25 1.70
N GLU A 518 -0.16 29.61 1.48
CA GLU A 518 0.41 29.35 0.17
C GLU A 518 0.18 27.88 -0.22
N SER A 519 -0.36 27.65 -1.42
CA SER A 519 -0.63 26.30 -1.92
C SER A 519 0.66 25.63 -2.40
N VAL A 520 0.68 24.31 -2.33
CA VAL A 520 1.83 23.48 -2.69
C VAL A 520 1.42 22.40 -3.69
N LEU A 521 2.15 22.32 -4.79
CA LEU A 521 2.15 21.18 -5.69
C LEU A 521 3.36 20.30 -5.40
N VAL A 522 3.15 19.00 -5.21
CA VAL A 522 4.24 18.03 -5.04
C VAL A 522 4.23 17.03 -6.18
N HIS A 523 5.39 16.83 -6.79
CA HIS A 523 5.56 15.76 -7.77
C HIS A 523 6.96 15.16 -7.69
N CYS A 524 7.16 14.08 -8.44
CA CYS A 524 8.48 13.54 -8.72
C CYS A 524 8.50 13.07 -10.18
N THR A 525 9.16 11.96 -10.51
CA THR A 525 9.05 11.35 -11.85
C THR A 525 7.61 10.88 -12.11
N ASP A 526 7.18 9.80 -11.47
CA ASP A 526 5.85 9.20 -11.71
C ASP A 526 4.77 9.68 -10.73
N GLY A 527 5.11 10.34 -9.62
CA GLY A 527 4.11 10.89 -8.67
C GLY A 527 3.43 9.86 -7.74
N TRP A 528 4.02 8.69 -7.52
CA TRP A 528 3.44 7.61 -6.69
C TRP A 528 4.31 7.09 -5.53
N ASP A 529 5.57 7.53 -5.43
CA ASP A 529 6.52 7.10 -4.37
C ASP A 529 6.75 8.26 -3.39
N ARG A 530 7.74 9.12 -3.70
CA ARG A 530 8.13 10.28 -2.89
C ARG A 530 6.99 11.28 -2.67
N THR A 531 6.18 11.49 -3.72
CA THR A 531 4.98 12.31 -3.64
C THR A 531 4.01 11.80 -2.58
N SER A 532 3.75 10.49 -2.53
CA SER A 532 2.88 9.90 -1.51
C SER A 532 3.46 10.06 -0.10
N GLN A 533 4.79 9.91 0.06
CA GLN A 533 5.47 10.14 1.34
C GLN A 533 5.25 11.57 1.84
N CYS A 534 5.52 12.57 1.00
CA CYS A 534 5.41 13.98 1.38
C CYS A 534 3.96 14.42 1.64
N CYS A 535 3.02 14.05 0.76
CA CYS A 535 1.60 14.36 0.95
C CYS A 535 1.09 13.77 2.27
N SER A 536 1.26 12.46 2.48
CA SER A 536 0.70 11.80 3.66
C SER A 536 1.32 12.26 4.98
N LEU A 537 2.62 12.57 5.02
CA LEU A 537 3.26 13.13 6.22
C LEU A 537 2.81 14.57 6.49
N CYS A 538 2.71 15.41 5.46
CA CYS A 538 2.21 16.77 5.59
C CYS A 538 0.77 16.79 6.15
N GLU A 539 -0.10 15.98 5.55
CA GLU A 539 -1.49 15.81 5.98
C GLU A 539 -1.58 15.33 7.42
N MET A 540 -0.78 14.33 7.83
CA MET A 540 -0.79 13.83 9.19
C MET A 540 -0.28 14.84 10.23
N MET A 541 0.68 15.70 9.86
CA MET A 541 1.18 16.77 10.73
C MET A 541 0.16 17.90 10.93
N LEU A 542 -0.63 18.22 9.89
CA LEU A 542 -1.60 19.33 9.91
C LEU A 542 -3.01 18.91 10.32
N ASP A 543 -3.42 17.68 10.02
CA ASP A 543 -4.80 17.22 10.22
C ASP A 543 -4.86 16.14 11.32
N PRO A 544 -5.45 16.46 12.50
CA PRO A 544 -5.62 15.49 13.59
C PRO A 544 -6.45 14.28 13.23
N TYR A 545 -7.29 14.35 12.19
CA TYR A 545 -8.06 13.20 11.73
C TYR A 545 -7.14 12.03 11.37
N PHE A 546 -6.08 12.27 10.59
CA PHE A 546 -5.17 11.23 10.12
C PHE A 546 -4.29 10.62 11.22
N ARG A 547 -4.31 11.17 12.43
CA ARG A 547 -3.67 10.61 13.63
C ARG A 547 -4.61 9.72 14.44
N THR A 548 -5.87 9.62 14.05
CA THR A 548 -6.79 8.61 14.56
C THR A 548 -6.56 7.27 13.84
N LEU A 549 -7.03 6.16 14.42
CA LEU A 549 -6.94 4.86 13.78
C LEU A 549 -7.75 4.84 12.47
N ASP A 550 -8.97 5.39 12.50
CA ASP A 550 -9.85 5.45 11.33
C ASP A 550 -9.26 6.37 10.24
N GLY A 551 -8.76 7.53 10.64
CA GLY A 551 -8.12 8.47 9.72
C GLY A 551 -6.82 7.95 9.13
N PHE A 552 -5.98 7.23 9.89
CA PHE A 552 -4.77 6.63 9.32
C PHE A 552 -5.10 5.57 8.26
N VAL A 553 -6.16 4.78 8.48
CA VAL A 553 -6.68 3.85 7.46
C VAL A 553 -7.08 4.63 6.20
N VAL A 554 -7.83 5.73 6.35
CA VAL A 554 -8.20 6.59 5.22
C VAL A 554 -6.98 7.20 4.52
N LEU A 555 -5.96 7.65 5.28
CA LEU A 555 -4.73 8.21 4.72
C LEU A 555 -4.00 7.19 3.83
N VAL A 556 -3.89 5.93 4.27
CA VAL A 556 -3.26 4.86 3.48
C VAL A 556 -4.12 4.47 2.27
N GLU A 557 -5.44 4.36 2.46
CA GLU A 557 -6.38 4.06 1.38
C GLU A 557 -6.40 5.16 0.31
N LYS A 558 -6.29 6.43 0.70
CA LYS A 558 -6.23 7.59 -0.18
C LYS A 558 -4.83 7.76 -0.80
N ASP A 559 -3.86 8.23 -0.03
CA ASP A 559 -2.59 8.75 -0.58
C ASP A 559 -1.65 7.70 -1.13
N TRP A 560 -1.87 6.44 -0.77
CA TRP A 560 -1.03 5.33 -1.19
C TRP A 560 -1.77 4.39 -2.12
N LYS A 561 -2.91 3.83 -1.69
CA LYS A 561 -3.62 2.83 -2.51
C LYS A 561 -4.35 3.48 -3.69
N SER A 562 -5.23 4.44 -3.45
CA SER A 562 -6.08 5.00 -4.50
C SER A 562 -5.26 5.75 -5.55
N PHE A 563 -4.23 6.47 -5.10
CA PHE A 563 -3.27 7.18 -5.95
C PHE A 563 -2.17 6.28 -6.57
N GLY A 564 -2.26 4.96 -6.42
CA GLY A 564 -1.47 4.02 -7.22
C GLY A 564 0.00 3.91 -6.83
N HIS A 565 0.32 4.00 -5.53
CA HIS A 565 1.59 3.49 -5.06
C HIS A 565 1.71 2.00 -5.44
N ARG A 566 2.82 1.66 -6.07
CA ARG A 566 3.05 0.35 -6.67
C ARG A 566 3.41 -0.71 -5.63
N PHE A 567 2.52 -0.97 -4.67
CA PHE A 567 2.77 -1.84 -3.53
C PHE A 567 3.32 -3.20 -3.93
N MET A 568 2.75 -3.85 -4.93
CA MET A 568 3.17 -5.21 -5.30
C MET A 568 4.56 -5.21 -5.93
N THR A 569 4.84 -4.27 -6.81
CA THR A 569 6.16 -4.06 -7.40
C THR A 569 7.20 -3.65 -6.35
N ARG A 570 6.85 -2.72 -5.46
CA ARG A 570 7.77 -2.17 -4.43
C ARG A 570 8.04 -3.16 -3.33
N SER A 571 7.05 -3.95 -2.92
CA SER A 571 7.22 -5.08 -2.00
C SER A 571 7.87 -6.28 -2.65
N GLY A 572 7.96 -6.35 -3.99
CA GLY A 572 8.65 -7.43 -4.71
C GLY A 572 7.90 -8.76 -4.69
N VAL A 573 6.58 -8.72 -4.62
CA VAL A 573 5.73 -9.92 -4.47
C VAL A 573 5.27 -10.39 -5.85
N GLY A 574 5.30 -11.70 -6.09
CA GLY A 574 4.79 -12.34 -7.30
C GLY A 574 5.78 -12.47 -8.47
N ALA A 575 5.41 -13.29 -9.45
CA ALA A 575 6.26 -13.69 -10.58
C ALA A 575 6.72 -12.54 -11.49
N HIS A 576 5.93 -11.47 -11.56
CA HIS A 576 6.09 -10.39 -12.54
C HIS A 576 6.75 -9.15 -11.98
N CYS A 577 7.26 -9.18 -10.74
CA CYS A 577 8.00 -8.04 -10.21
C CYS A 577 9.28 -7.83 -11.04
N PRO A 578 9.44 -6.67 -11.70
CA PRO A 578 10.64 -6.43 -12.50
C PRO A 578 11.88 -6.38 -11.60
N HIS A 579 13.00 -6.87 -12.13
CA HIS A 579 14.27 -6.86 -11.41
C HIS A 579 14.65 -5.42 -11.02
N GLY A 580 15.14 -5.24 -9.80
CA GLY A 580 15.59 -3.92 -9.33
C GLY A 580 14.48 -2.90 -9.05
N GLN A 581 13.19 -3.26 -9.13
CA GLN A 581 12.08 -2.35 -8.79
C GLN A 581 11.60 -2.44 -7.34
N TYR A 582 12.00 -3.50 -6.62
CA TYR A 582 11.79 -3.65 -5.19
C TYR A 582 12.41 -2.47 -4.41
N SER A 583 11.66 -1.88 -3.48
CA SER A 583 12.16 -0.84 -2.57
C SER A 583 11.20 -0.60 -1.40
N PRO A 584 11.70 -0.44 -0.16
CA PRO A 584 10.91 -0.26 1.05
C PRO A 584 10.38 1.19 1.21
N VAL A 585 9.79 1.77 0.16
CA VAL A 585 9.29 3.16 0.13
C VAL A 585 8.15 3.38 1.14
N PHE A 586 7.20 2.45 1.21
CA PHE A 586 6.11 2.53 2.19
C PHE A 586 6.61 2.29 3.61
N HIS A 587 7.58 1.40 3.80
CA HIS A 587 8.25 1.19 5.09
C HIS A 587 8.93 2.47 5.59
N GLN A 588 9.60 3.25 4.72
CA GLN A 588 10.14 4.57 5.10
C GLN A 588 9.05 5.50 5.65
N PHE A 589 7.87 5.51 5.03
CA PHE A 589 6.74 6.29 5.52
C PHE A 589 6.28 5.81 6.90
N ILE A 590 6.10 4.50 7.08
CA ILE A 590 5.73 3.93 8.38
C ILE A 590 6.79 4.24 9.45
N GLU A 591 8.08 4.22 9.11
CA GLU A 591 9.15 4.60 10.04
C GLU A 591 9.12 6.10 10.37
N CYS A 592 8.82 6.97 9.40
CA CYS A 592 8.54 8.38 9.68
C CYS A 592 7.34 8.55 10.64
N VAL A 593 6.28 7.76 10.48
CA VAL A 593 5.13 7.76 11.40
C VAL A 593 5.55 7.29 12.79
N PHE A 594 6.39 6.25 12.89
CA PHE A 594 6.94 5.77 14.17
C PHE A 594 7.79 6.84 14.86
N ILE A 595 8.62 7.58 14.12
CA ILE A 595 9.41 8.69 14.65
C ILE A 595 8.47 9.78 15.19
N LEU A 596 7.43 10.16 14.46
CA LEU A 596 6.44 11.14 14.95
C LEU A 596 5.68 10.62 16.17
N LEU A 597 5.24 9.36 16.17
CA LEU A 597 4.58 8.71 17.31
C LEU A 597 5.46 8.78 18.57
N THR A 598 6.78 8.57 18.42
CA THR A 598 7.73 8.63 19.53
C THR A 598 7.97 10.06 20.04
N ASN A 599 7.99 11.05 19.13
CA ASN A 599 8.18 12.45 19.50
C ASN A 599 6.90 13.08 20.08
N TYR A 600 5.72 12.59 19.71
CA TYR A 600 4.41 13.12 20.10
C TYR A 600 3.48 12.00 20.62
N PRO A 601 3.82 11.34 21.74
CA PRO A 601 3.18 10.10 22.20
C PRO A 601 1.68 10.25 22.54
N THR A 602 1.19 11.46 22.78
CA THR A 602 -0.23 11.72 23.10
C THR A 602 -1.08 12.09 21.88
N MET A 603 -0.47 12.34 20.72
CA MET A 603 -1.19 12.87 19.56
C MET A 603 -1.77 11.79 18.63
N PHE A 604 -1.39 10.54 18.80
CA PHE A 604 -1.81 9.43 17.95
C PHE A 604 -2.72 8.45 18.68
N GLN A 605 -3.86 8.12 18.08
CA GLN A 605 -4.80 7.14 18.63
C GLN A 605 -4.28 5.72 18.51
N PHE A 606 -3.41 5.46 17.54
CA PHE A 606 -2.81 4.15 17.32
C PHE A 606 -1.41 4.05 17.97
N ASN A 607 -0.97 2.82 18.25
CA ASN A 607 0.30 2.53 18.89
C ASN A 607 1.33 1.91 17.94
N GLU A 608 2.50 1.56 18.45
CA GLU A 608 3.58 0.94 17.67
C GLU A 608 3.21 -0.45 17.11
N GLU A 609 2.37 -1.23 17.81
CA GLU A 609 1.94 -2.55 17.31
C GLU A 609 1.12 -2.43 16.03
N PHE A 610 0.34 -1.36 15.89
CA PHE A 610 -0.40 -1.06 14.67
C PHE A 610 0.54 -0.82 13.49
N LEU A 611 1.61 -0.05 13.70
CA LEU A 611 2.61 0.23 12.66
C LEU A 611 3.36 -1.03 12.24
N LEU A 612 3.73 -1.89 13.20
CA LEU A 612 4.37 -3.18 12.92
C LEU A 612 3.45 -4.12 12.13
N GLU A 613 2.16 -4.20 12.49
CA GLU A 613 1.18 -5.05 11.77
C GLU A 613 0.99 -4.57 10.32
N ILE A 614 0.98 -3.26 10.08
CA ILE A 614 0.91 -2.70 8.73
C ILE A 614 2.16 -3.05 7.92
N ASP A 615 3.35 -2.86 8.49
CA ASP A 615 4.60 -3.14 7.78
C ASP A 615 4.72 -4.63 7.42
N ASP A 616 4.37 -5.51 8.35
CA ASP A 616 4.35 -6.96 8.10
C ASP A 616 3.36 -7.33 6.98
N ALA A 617 2.17 -6.72 6.95
CA ALA A 617 1.16 -6.97 5.92
C ALA A 617 1.64 -6.61 4.51
N VAL A 618 2.50 -5.59 4.37
CA VAL A 618 3.05 -5.11 3.09
C VAL A 618 4.00 -6.15 2.48
N PHE A 619 4.77 -6.86 3.30
CA PHE A 619 5.77 -7.83 2.82
C PHE A 619 5.29 -9.29 2.85
N CYS A 620 4.35 -9.64 3.74
CA CYS A 620 3.92 -11.03 3.93
C CYS A 620 2.74 -11.44 3.04
N ALA A 621 2.01 -10.47 2.46
CA ALA A 621 0.82 -10.72 1.63
C ALA A 621 -0.23 -11.64 2.30
N ASN A 622 -0.37 -11.52 3.62
CA ASN A 622 -1.39 -12.25 4.39
C ASN A 622 -2.81 -11.68 4.16
N TYR A 623 -2.88 -10.46 3.63
CA TYR A 623 -4.10 -9.72 3.31
C TYR A 623 -4.04 -9.23 1.86
N GLY A 624 -5.20 -9.00 1.24
CA GLY A 624 -5.25 -8.38 -0.09
C GLY A 624 -5.02 -6.86 -0.09
N THR A 625 -5.02 -6.23 1.10
CA THR A 625 -4.91 -4.77 1.26
C THR A 625 -3.75 -4.15 0.50
N PHE A 626 -2.62 -4.83 0.35
CA PHE A 626 -1.44 -4.30 -0.34
C PHE A 626 -1.06 -5.06 -1.63
N LEU A 627 -1.98 -5.85 -2.21
CA LEU A 627 -1.75 -6.54 -3.49
C LEU A 627 -2.10 -5.66 -4.69
N PHE A 628 -1.40 -5.82 -5.81
CA PHE A 628 -1.51 -4.99 -7.02
C PHE A 628 -1.02 -3.55 -6.85
N ASP A 629 -0.78 -2.87 -7.97
CA ASP A 629 -0.10 -1.58 -8.02
C ASP A 629 -1.05 -0.37 -8.12
N CYS A 630 -2.32 -0.57 -8.48
CA CYS A 630 -3.30 0.52 -8.55
C CYS A 630 -4.75 0.06 -8.32
N SER A 631 -5.66 1.03 -8.16
CA SER A 631 -7.10 0.81 -7.98
C SER A 631 -7.72 -0.02 -9.11
N MET A 632 -7.38 0.29 -10.37
CA MET A 632 -7.88 -0.43 -11.54
C MET A 632 -7.55 -1.93 -11.45
N GLU A 633 -6.30 -2.28 -11.15
CA GLU A 633 -5.88 -3.68 -11.04
C GLU A 633 -6.61 -4.40 -9.90
N ARG A 634 -6.84 -3.72 -8.76
CA ARG A 634 -7.55 -4.29 -7.60
C ARG A 634 -9.02 -4.54 -7.90
N ASP A 635 -9.67 -3.60 -8.58
CA ASP A 635 -11.06 -3.70 -9.05
C ASP A 635 -11.22 -4.87 -10.04
N LEU A 636 -10.37 -4.92 -11.07
CA LEU A 636 -10.40 -5.96 -12.10
C LEU A 636 -10.21 -7.36 -11.50
N ASN A 637 -9.36 -7.48 -10.49
CA ASN A 637 -9.10 -8.75 -9.80
C ASN A 637 -10.07 -9.04 -8.64
N ARG A 638 -11.01 -8.12 -8.37
CA ARG A 638 -12.00 -8.19 -7.29
C ARG A 638 -11.36 -8.51 -5.93
N VAL A 639 -10.27 -7.81 -5.62
CA VAL A 639 -9.44 -8.11 -4.43
C VAL A 639 -10.26 -8.03 -3.14
N ASP A 640 -11.07 -6.98 -3.00
CA ASP A 640 -11.89 -6.75 -1.80
C ASP A 640 -12.99 -7.80 -1.60
N GLU A 641 -13.37 -8.52 -2.65
CA GLU A 641 -14.36 -9.60 -2.60
C GLU A 641 -13.72 -10.97 -2.40
N ARG A 642 -12.40 -11.08 -2.66
CA ARG A 642 -11.70 -12.36 -2.76
C ARG A 642 -10.58 -12.54 -1.73
N THR A 643 -10.35 -11.54 -0.90
CA THR A 643 -9.27 -11.57 0.09
C THR A 643 -9.69 -10.86 1.36
N LEU A 644 -9.07 -11.24 2.48
CA LEU A 644 -9.25 -10.52 3.73
C LEU A 644 -8.53 -9.18 3.67
N SER A 645 -9.17 -8.14 4.22
CA SER A 645 -8.55 -6.85 4.44
C SER A 645 -7.82 -6.83 5.79
N LEU A 646 -6.60 -6.30 5.81
CA LEU A 646 -5.86 -5.96 7.02
C LEU A 646 -6.72 -5.11 7.96
N TRP A 647 -7.47 -4.16 7.40
CA TRP A 647 -8.29 -3.27 8.21
C TRP A 647 -9.39 -4.00 8.94
N SER A 648 -9.94 -5.09 8.39
CA SER A 648 -10.90 -5.92 9.12
C SER A 648 -10.27 -6.48 10.40
N ASN A 649 -9.04 -7.00 10.32
CA ASN A 649 -8.28 -7.43 11.51
C ASN A 649 -8.00 -6.28 12.48
N VAL A 650 -7.67 -5.09 11.97
CA VAL A 650 -7.45 -3.89 12.79
C VAL A 650 -8.71 -3.50 13.56
N TYR A 651 -9.87 -3.46 12.89
CA TYR A 651 -11.15 -3.10 13.51
C TYR A 651 -11.62 -4.14 14.52
N GLU A 652 -11.46 -5.43 14.21
CA GLU A 652 -11.78 -6.53 15.13
C GLU A 652 -10.90 -6.52 16.39
N ASN A 653 -9.65 -6.06 16.26
CA ASN A 653 -8.68 -6.02 17.35
C ASN A 653 -8.31 -4.57 17.75
N ARG A 654 -9.26 -3.64 17.67
CA ARG A 654 -9.02 -2.20 17.87
C ARG A 654 -8.31 -1.88 19.19
N GLU A 655 -8.62 -2.60 20.27
CA GLU A 655 -7.99 -2.40 21.58
C GLU A 655 -6.47 -2.67 21.55
N ARG A 656 -6.02 -3.71 20.84
CA ARG A 656 -4.60 -4.06 20.67
C ARG A 656 -3.83 -2.92 20.01
N PHE A 657 -4.47 -2.25 19.06
CA PHE A 657 -3.85 -1.21 18.24
C PHE A 657 -4.01 0.20 18.79
N SER A 658 -4.77 0.37 19.88
CA SER A 658 -5.04 1.67 20.48
C SER A 658 -3.91 2.10 21.42
N ASN A 659 -3.58 3.39 21.39
CA ASN A 659 -2.62 4.02 22.28
C ASN A 659 -3.33 4.56 23.53
N PRO A 660 -3.02 4.04 24.73
CA PRO A 660 -3.65 4.49 25.97
C PRO A 660 -3.26 5.92 26.39
N GLN A 661 -2.19 6.48 25.81
CA GLN A 661 -1.75 7.86 26.07
C GLN A 661 -2.42 8.88 25.15
N TYR A 662 -3.24 8.44 24.19
CA TYR A 662 -3.87 9.33 23.23
C TYR A 662 -4.78 10.36 23.93
N ILE A 663 -4.57 11.63 23.60
CA ILE A 663 -5.40 12.74 24.00
C ILE A 663 -6.01 13.32 22.73
N LYS A 664 -7.34 13.21 22.60
CA LYS A 664 -8.06 13.82 21.48
C LYS A 664 -7.86 15.33 21.51
N SER A 665 -7.18 15.85 20.49
CA SER A 665 -6.93 17.28 20.30
C SER A 665 -7.12 17.67 18.84
N SER A 666 -7.45 18.94 18.61
CA SER A 666 -7.44 19.57 17.28
C SER A 666 -6.06 20.16 16.92
N ASP A 667 -5.06 20.05 17.81
CA ASP A 667 -3.76 20.70 17.65
C ASP A 667 -2.95 20.12 16.49
N LYS A 668 -2.40 21.00 15.65
CA LYS A 668 -1.38 20.67 14.65
C LYS A 668 -0.06 20.28 15.32
N MET A 669 0.76 19.49 14.65
CA MET A 669 2.10 19.19 15.14
C MET A 669 3.02 20.42 15.02
N HIS A 670 4.01 20.52 15.89
CA HIS A 670 5.02 21.58 15.78
C HIS A 670 5.98 21.31 14.62
N THR A 671 6.04 22.22 13.65
CA THR A 671 6.80 22.11 12.40
C THR A 671 8.07 22.98 12.39
N TYR A 672 8.58 23.39 13.56
CA TYR A 672 9.74 24.30 13.67
C TYR A 672 11.11 23.65 13.44
N GLY A 673 11.19 22.32 13.45
CA GLY A 673 12.44 21.59 13.22
C GLY A 673 12.22 20.11 12.94
N LEU A 674 13.29 19.41 12.56
CA LEU A 674 13.25 17.96 12.38
C LEU A 674 12.92 17.25 13.71
N PRO A 675 12.15 16.16 13.68
CA PRO A 675 11.92 15.36 14.87
C PRO A 675 13.21 14.70 15.35
N LYS A 676 13.25 14.30 16.62
CA LYS A 676 14.36 13.48 17.13
C LYS A 676 14.27 12.08 16.54
N PHE A 677 15.26 11.70 15.76
CA PHE A 677 15.37 10.36 15.20
C PHE A 677 15.67 9.33 16.28
N VAL A 678 15.01 8.19 16.17
CA VAL A 678 15.16 7.01 17.02
C VAL A 678 15.17 5.77 16.14
N LEU A 679 15.99 4.79 16.48
CA LEU A 679 16.00 3.52 15.75
C LEU A 679 14.75 2.72 16.13
N TRP A 680 14.05 2.17 15.14
CA TRP A 680 12.87 1.33 15.38
C TRP A 680 13.26 -0.08 15.85
N GLU A 681 13.67 -0.19 17.12
CA GLU A 681 14.26 -1.41 17.67
C GLU A 681 13.36 -2.65 17.54
N LYS A 682 12.06 -2.50 17.79
CA LYS A 682 11.12 -3.64 17.67
C LYS A 682 11.05 -4.19 16.26
N TYR A 683 11.27 -3.36 15.25
CA TYR A 683 11.34 -3.78 13.85
C TYR A 683 12.70 -4.41 13.54
N TYR A 684 13.78 -3.64 13.68
CA TYR A 684 15.12 -4.04 13.24
C TYR A 684 15.73 -5.17 14.07
N PHE A 685 15.28 -5.39 15.30
CA PHE A 685 15.74 -6.45 16.19
C PHE A 685 14.70 -7.55 16.44
N ALA A 686 13.58 -7.57 15.71
CA ALA A 686 12.50 -8.56 15.87
C ALA A 686 13.01 -10.03 15.86
N ASN A 687 14.05 -10.29 15.05
CA ASN A 687 14.63 -11.62 14.85
C ASN A 687 15.73 -12.00 15.85
N ARG A 688 16.16 -11.09 16.76
CA ARG A 688 17.21 -11.34 17.77
C ARG A 688 16.76 -12.14 18.99
N LYS A 689 15.66 -12.89 18.92
CA LYS A 689 15.15 -13.67 20.06
C LYS A 689 16.02 -14.89 20.45
N TYR A 690 17.26 -14.98 19.97
CA TYR A 690 18.18 -16.11 20.20
C TYR A 690 19.52 -15.66 20.76
#